data_AF-A0A7M3XVP8-F1
#
_entry.id   AF-A0A7M3XVP8-F1
#
_cell.length_a   1.000
_cell.length_b   1.000
_cell.length_c   1.000
_cell.angle_alpha   90.00
_cell.angle_beta   90.00
_cell.angle_gamma   90.00
#
_symmetry.space_group_name_H-M   'P 1'
#
loop_
_entity.id
_entity.type
_entity.pdbx_description
1 polymer ?
#
loop_
_entity_poly.entity_id
_entity_poly.type
_entity_poly.pdbx_seq_one_letter_code
_entity_poly.pdbx_strand_id
1 'polypeptide(L)'
;FDENGFMIKLSHEVEIKKIPDLFKDDSSRDVLQRYMLDSQLFAKRFREVSSRSMLNPRRIGADEVSPKQFQNRAEQILRAHRQMEDSVVIREAMNEIMNSDLEMNELADFIGRMDSENVRIVHRKVKMPSPLGMTLFMSSFEDLLSLRTRAYLIKDIDPEILRRLLGARSLATDLDKEKLAKYYQDKVAVPKSAHDLRRLMDMGGGLEKELTHPLYSEKLKSIEFEQLRSWVHELAEMGAITKVRNTGHSQIDDKWFSERMAGVHGTLGCLAVSGAAEMDDIRSLYTGGLTYEMGVGFSKGTPSIWKQTSLEDPMDCLRLKLLDMLGSEGPQTLDNLADRLPFPRGQVESVLQELEMRNLVSIGFFTQTDDGEYILRVDEYRITGGQVEVVDYRTLQTHILHKSFKQFDEPSDAIRNLLFVQRRDEMLHRVKDYRFRDWKDIKHDNDVINGRLLHNRVGYTMADQLPLVLGLRGDPWIGDLEEALLEKIPKEGMSRAELFEGYPKGKEHQHVQRTLKSALGNLERQLLIGKKYVELPNRKRSLAIFHRIHNRVKPMKFDKAVQFLIEKIGPVRLHTLRFFVSRPVEELAEILRNLENSDKIVRVVALQPDPTDYYSSHEDAEALLSPMPEDRTMRILSQSDPFCSRFIQEIRLILKQGWYHPVFKGVDPIGRILMFVVNDYLEIKDINIPHSYLDEFKDTFNELLENYRDRLVDVSVIHAFNGVPVHDCDENVQQILSELGFSSMGDEERYIRGGVVQPMPRKQINRSLFHHHSLHQKSRHENETMALDQINELRDDFALRGRCEMFRVDLKSMAAAHRLHQGTNLRGHLVWARMQHFQKLLTIRNVPAPEEDEDILQFFREHHDPVIFMERYAMRRAEFRKLISPLVRSGHLVQDYRGGFKTVEPMRDSDLWEIKRDYLRDLVKDYPVITLKQVERLAGTPFSAEEISDVMREFEEDETLIKGFLVDDMHDVCWGRLDLLDESSSLSRSRDLVIPPSDPLIHYYGSILREKFGFGSAYLVFHREEPIAAFKANTREGVIRITDFVGDSELEKEALRVMKEFAWEHDMPLKGKLYERLRNR
;
A
#
# COMPACT_ATOMS: atom_id res chain seq x y z
N PHE A 1 23.07 -19.67 28.36
CA PHE A 1 22.92 -18.99 29.66
C PHE A 1 21.64 -18.18 29.58
N ASP A 2 20.91 -18.04 30.68
CA ASP A 2 19.73 -17.19 30.79
C ASP A 2 19.82 -16.35 32.09
N GLU A 3 18.78 -15.59 32.42
CA GLU A 3 18.72 -14.76 33.65
C GLU A 3 18.79 -15.60 34.94
N ASN A 4 18.48 -16.90 34.88
CA ASN A 4 18.39 -17.79 36.04
C ASN A 4 19.63 -18.68 36.23
N GLY A 5 20.53 -18.75 35.23
CA GLY A 5 21.80 -19.46 35.35
C GLY A 5 22.51 -19.77 34.04
N PHE A 6 23.52 -20.62 34.12
CA PHE A 6 24.29 -21.07 32.98
C PHE A 6 24.52 -22.59 33.04
N MET A 7 24.59 -23.21 31.86
CA MET A 7 24.88 -24.62 31.71
C MET A 7 26.27 -24.79 31.10
N ILE A 8 27.08 -25.68 31.67
CA ILE A 8 28.40 -26.04 31.15
C ILE A 8 28.46 -27.55 30.97
N LYS A 9 28.84 -28.00 29.77
CA LYS A 9 29.16 -29.40 29.50
C LYS A 9 30.66 -29.59 29.65
N LEU A 10 31.07 -30.42 30.60
CA LEU A 10 32.46 -30.69 30.91
C LEU A 10 32.79 -32.15 30.56
N SER A 11 33.99 -32.39 30.02
CA SER A 11 34.50 -33.75 29.78
C SER A 11 35.08 -34.41 31.04
N HIS A 12 35.35 -33.62 32.07
CA HIS A 12 35.96 -34.04 33.34
C HIS A 12 35.30 -33.26 34.50
N GLU A 13 35.32 -33.83 35.70
CA GLU A 13 34.72 -33.23 36.89
C GLU A 13 35.60 -32.06 37.37
N VAL A 14 34.98 -30.88 37.59
CA VAL A 14 35.68 -29.65 38.02
C VAL A 14 35.25 -29.32 39.46
N GLU A 15 36.19 -28.89 40.28
CA GLU A 15 35.95 -28.59 41.69
C GLU A 15 35.34 -27.18 41.88
N ILE A 16 34.01 -27.10 41.75
CA ILE A 16 33.21 -25.84 41.81
C ILE A 16 33.44 -25.03 43.10
N LYS A 17 33.85 -25.69 44.19
CA LYS A 17 34.14 -25.03 45.48
C LYS A 17 35.28 -24.00 45.41
N LYS A 18 36.19 -24.12 44.45
CA LYS A 18 37.34 -23.23 44.29
C LYS A 18 37.04 -21.95 43.48
N ILE A 19 35.84 -21.85 42.90
CA ILE A 19 35.46 -20.71 42.06
C ILE A 19 35.49 -19.38 42.84
N PRO A 20 34.93 -19.26 44.07
CA PRO A 20 34.98 -18.01 44.82
C PRO A 20 36.41 -17.54 45.12
N ASP A 21 37.30 -18.47 45.47
CA ASP A 21 38.71 -18.16 45.77
C ASP A 21 39.43 -17.58 44.55
N LEU A 22 39.09 -18.04 43.34
CA LEU A 22 39.65 -17.53 42.09
C LEU A 22 39.33 -16.04 41.86
N PHE A 23 38.13 -15.59 42.26
CA PHE A 23 37.71 -14.19 42.13
C PHE A 23 38.13 -13.30 43.30
N LYS A 24 38.63 -13.88 44.41
CA LYS A 24 39.24 -13.12 45.52
C LYS A 24 40.63 -12.59 45.18
N ASP A 25 41.36 -13.31 44.34
CA ASP A 25 42.63 -12.84 43.81
C ASP A 25 42.39 -11.80 42.70
N ASP A 26 43.07 -10.65 42.78
CA ASP A 26 43.05 -9.57 41.76
C ASP A 26 43.49 -10.08 40.36
N SER A 27 44.09 -11.28 40.30
CA SER A 27 44.47 -11.99 39.07
C SER A 27 43.27 -12.40 38.18
N SER A 28 42.06 -12.49 38.74
CA SER A 28 40.86 -12.84 37.97
C SER A 28 40.51 -11.81 36.90
N ARG A 29 40.77 -10.53 37.15
CA ARG A 29 40.54 -9.44 36.17
C ARG A 29 41.44 -9.59 34.95
N ASP A 30 42.71 -9.90 35.13
CA ASP A 30 43.66 -10.07 34.03
C ASP A 30 43.33 -11.31 33.19
N VAL A 31 42.92 -12.40 33.85
CA VAL A 31 42.49 -13.64 33.18
C VAL A 31 41.21 -13.39 32.37
N LEU A 32 40.21 -12.73 32.96
CA LEU A 32 38.99 -12.36 32.26
C LEU A 32 39.29 -11.46 31.07
N GLN A 33 40.08 -10.39 31.25
CA GLN A 33 40.46 -9.50 30.14
C GLN A 33 41.09 -10.27 28.98
N ARG A 34 41.96 -11.24 29.27
CA ARG A 34 42.61 -12.06 28.25
C ARG A 34 41.63 -12.91 27.45
N TYR A 35 40.71 -13.63 28.10
CA TYR A 35 39.76 -14.50 27.40
C TYR A 35 38.56 -13.74 26.81
N MET A 36 38.19 -12.60 27.41
CA MET A 36 37.09 -11.78 26.94
C MET A 36 37.35 -11.20 25.55
N LEU A 37 38.61 -10.90 25.22
CA LEU A 37 38.98 -10.42 23.88
C LEU A 37 38.53 -11.36 22.76
N ASP A 38 38.50 -12.68 22.99
CA ASP A 38 38.10 -13.69 22.02
C ASP A 38 36.63 -14.12 22.14
N SER A 39 35.85 -13.47 23.01
CA SER A 39 34.43 -13.75 23.17
C SER A 39 33.58 -13.12 22.05
N GLN A 40 32.44 -13.74 21.76
CA GLN A 40 31.43 -13.16 20.86
C GLN A 40 30.82 -11.87 21.44
N LEU A 41 30.71 -11.76 22.76
CA LEU A 41 30.24 -10.57 23.45
C LEU A 41 31.15 -9.37 23.16
N PHE A 42 32.47 -9.58 23.23
CA PHE A 42 33.44 -8.56 22.89
C PHE A 42 33.36 -8.13 21.43
N ALA A 43 33.25 -9.08 20.49
CA ALA A 43 33.09 -8.76 19.07
C ALA A 43 31.81 -7.94 18.81
N LYS A 44 30.70 -8.24 19.50
CA LYS A 44 29.45 -7.50 19.42
C LYS A 44 29.59 -6.07 19.96
N ARG A 45 30.11 -5.90 21.18
CA ARG A 45 30.30 -4.57 21.78
C ARG A 45 31.32 -3.72 21.04
N PHE A 46 32.41 -4.31 20.57
CA PHE A 46 33.38 -3.62 19.71
C PHE A 46 32.73 -3.05 18.43
N ARG A 47 31.80 -3.78 17.82
CA ARG A 47 31.04 -3.32 16.65
C ARG A 47 30.16 -2.09 16.98
N GLU A 48 29.57 -2.06 18.17
CA GLU A 48 28.73 -0.95 18.62
C GLU A 48 29.57 0.29 18.97
N VAL A 49 30.69 0.10 19.68
CA VAL A 49 31.66 1.17 19.99
C VAL A 49 32.25 1.74 18.70
N SER A 50 32.75 0.90 17.80
CA SER A 50 33.32 1.36 16.51
C SER A 50 32.29 2.10 15.64
N SER A 51 31.01 1.73 15.71
CA SER A 51 29.94 2.45 15.02
C SER A 51 29.63 3.79 15.66
N ARG A 52 29.52 3.88 17.00
CA ARG A 52 29.32 5.14 17.73
C ARG A 52 30.49 6.11 17.56
N SER A 53 31.71 5.58 17.47
CA SER A 53 32.93 6.36 17.20
C SER A 53 33.09 6.74 15.73
N MET A 54 32.10 6.46 14.87
CA MET A 54 32.10 6.76 13.43
C MET A 54 33.25 6.10 12.64
N LEU A 55 33.90 5.07 13.19
CA LEU A 55 34.94 4.28 12.52
C LEU A 55 34.34 3.25 11.54
N ASN A 56 33.13 2.77 11.84
CA ASN A 56 32.34 1.93 10.94
C ASN A 56 30.93 2.52 10.80
N PRO A 57 30.72 3.53 9.93
CA PRO A 57 29.42 4.15 9.77
C PRO A 57 28.47 3.21 9.02
N ARG A 58 27.20 3.16 9.47
CA ARG A 58 26.13 2.41 8.77
C ARG A 58 25.70 3.10 7.46
N ARG A 59 25.97 4.39 7.33
CA ARG A 59 25.64 5.20 6.15
C ARG A 59 26.83 6.07 5.75
N ILE A 60 27.13 6.08 4.46
CA ILE A 60 28.14 6.97 3.86
C ILE A 60 27.40 7.82 2.83
N GLY A 61 27.12 9.09 3.16
CA GLY A 61 26.26 9.93 2.33
C GLY A 61 24.81 9.45 2.34
N ALA A 62 24.25 9.16 1.14
CA ALA A 62 22.89 8.66 0.97
C ALA A 62 22.79 7.11 1.03
N ASP A 63 23.92 6.41 0.97
CA ASP A 63 23.94 4.95 0.81
C ASP A 63 24.08 4.22 2.16
N GLU A 64 23.29 3.15 2.33
CA GLU A 64 23.31 2.29 3.52
C GLU A 64 24.15 1.03 3.26
N VAL A 65 25.12 0.76 4.14
CA VAL A 65 26.03 -0.39 4.00
C VAL A 65 25.29 -1.64 4.43
N SER A 66 25.30 -2.68 3.59
CA SER A 66 24.64 -3.96 3.90
C SER A 66 25.13 -4.57 5.23
N PRO A 67 24.28 -5.30 5.98
CA PRO A 67 24.68 -5.89 7.27
C PRO A 67 25.90 -6.80 7.18
N LYS A 68 26.05 -7.57 6.10
CA LYS A 68 27.20 -8.46 5.86
C LYS A 68 28.50 -7.66 5.65
N GLN A 69 28.45 -6.60 4.84
CA GLN A 69 29.61 -5.73 4.65
C GLN A 69 29.96 -4.97 5.93
N PHE A 70 28.96 -4.54 6.68
CA PHE A 70 29.14 -3.88 7.98
C PHE A 70 29.82 -4.81 9.00
N GLN A 71 29.43 -6.09 9.05
CA GLN A 71 30.07 -7.10 9.89
C GLN A 71 31.52 -7.37 9.46
N ASN A 72 31.76 -7.58 8.16
CA ASN A 72 33.11 -7.81 7.63
C ASN A 72 34.06 -6.63 7.91
N ARG A 73 33.59 -5.39 7.75
CA ARG A 73 34.37 -4.18 8.08
C ARG A 73 34.66 -4.08 9.57
N ALA A 74 33.67 -4.35 10.43
CA ALA A 74 33.86 -4.36 11.87
C ALA A 74 34.91 -5.38 12.31
N GLU A 75 34.92 -6.57 11.70
CA GLU A 75 35.92 -7.61 11.98
C GLU A 75 37.32 -7.22 11.49
N GLN A 76 37.44 -6.58 10.33
CA GLN A 76 38.72 -6.06 9.85
C GLN A 76 39.29 -4.99 10.79
N ILE A 77 38.45 -4.04 11.22
CA ILE A 77 38.83 -3.01 12.20
C ILE A 77 39.25 -3.67 13.52
N LEU A 78 38.49 -4.66 13.99
CA LEU A 78 38.84 -5.38 15.22
C LEU A 78 40.20 -6.06 15.12
N ARG A 79 40.51 -6.75 14.01
CA ARG A 79 41.82 -7.40 13.79
C ARG A 79 42.96 -6.39 13.79
N ALA A 80 42.78 -5.22 13.16
CA ALA A 80 43.79 -4.16 13.15
C ALA A 80 44.01 -3.57 14.55
N HIS A 81 42.94 -3.26 15.27
CA HIS A 81 43.03 -2.70 16.62
C HIS A 81 43.58 -3.69 17.65
N ARG A 82 43.41 -5.01 17.46
CA ARG A 82 44.02 -6.04 18.33
C ARG A 82 45.54 -6.06 18.27
N GLN A 83 46.14 -5.59 17.18
CA GLN A 83 47.60 -5.54 17.00
C GLN A 83 48.21 -4.23 17.53
N MET A 84 47.39 -3.27 17.95
CA MET A 84 47.84 -2.00 18.50
C MET A 84 47.99 -2.10 20.02
N GLU A 85 49.16 -1.72 20.55
CA GLU A 85 49.47 -1.83 21.99
C GLU A 85 48.59 -0.91 22.88
N ASP A 86 47.98 0.15 22.33
CA ASP A 86 47.17 1.15 23.07
C ASP A 86 45.87 1.54 22.35
N SER A 87 45.09 0.55 21.89
CA SER A 87 43.81 0.82 21.23
C SER A 87 42.75 1.35 22.20
N VAL A 88 42.40 2.63 22.07
CA VAL A 88 41.33 3.29 22.86
C VAL A 88 39.97 2.61 22.65
N VAL A 89 39.68 2.15 21.42
CA VAL A 89 38.40 1.50 21.08
C VAL A 89 38.26 0.14 21.78
N ILE A 90 39.37 -0.61 21.90
CA ILE A 90 39.39 -1.88 22.64
C ILE A 90 39.23 -1.64 24.14
N ARG A 91 39.94 -0.63 24.68
CA ARG A 91 39.81 -0.25 26.08
C ARG A 91 38.38 0.16 26.43
N GLU A 92 37.73 0.95 25.58
CA GLU A 92 36.35 1.36 25.78
C GLU A 92 35.38 0.18 25.70
N ALA A 93 35.52 -0.69 24.68
CA ALA A 93 34.69 -1.89 24.57
C ALA A 93 34.86 -2.81 25.79
N MET A 94 36.09 -3.00 26.27
CA MET A 94 36.37 -3.78 27.48
C MET A 94 35.77 -3.11 28.72
N ASN A 95 35.88 -1.78 28.83
CA ASN A 95 35.36 -1.01 29.96
C ASN A 95 33.82 -1.08 30.03
N GLU A 96 33.12 -0.96 28.90
CA GLU A 96 31.67 -1.14 28.84
C GLU A 96 31.25 -2.56 29.21
N ILE A 97 31.94 -3.59 28.71
CA ILE A 97 31.59 -4.97 29.05
C ILE A 97 31.78 -5.23 30.54
N MET A 98 32.90 -4.80 31.12
CA MET A 98 33.21 -5.06 32.53
C MET A 98 32.29 -4.29 33.49
N ASN A 99 31.89 -3.06 33.13
CA ASN A 99 31.09 -2.23 34.04
C ASN A 99 29.58 -2.24 33.75
N SER A 100 29.17 -2.39 32.49
CA SER A 100 27.75 -2.31 32.08
C SER A 100 27.12 -3.67 31.78
N ASP A 101 27.87 -4.62 31.19
CA ASP A 101 27.31 -5.95 30.87
C ASP A 101 27.52 -6.97 31.99
N LEU A 102 28.70 -6.97 32.61
CA LEU A 102 29.11 -7.94 33.64
C LEU A 102 29.03 -7.39 35.05
N GLU A 103 28.85 -6.07 35.21
CA GLU A 103 28.71 -5.37 36.50
C GLU A 103 29.70 -5.88 37.56
N MET A 104 30.99 -5.87 37.24
CA MET A 104 32.04 -6.51 38.05
C MET A 104 32.12 -6.00 39.50
N ASN A 105 31.61 -4.81 39.78
CA ASN A 105 31.49 -4.29 41.14
C ASN A 105 30.43 -5.03 41.95
N GLU A 106 29.28 -5.34 41.36
CA GLU A 106 28.23 -6.13 42.02
C GLU A 106 28.68 -7.58 42.25
N LEU A 107 29.42 -8.16 41.29
CA LEU A 107 30.03 -9.48 41.46
C LEU A 107 31.04 -9.49 42.63
N ALA A 108 31.88 -8.46 42.74
CA ALA A 108 32.81 -8.31 43.85
C ALA A 108 32.09 -8.16 45.20
N ASP A 109 31.03 -7.34 45.24
CA ASP A 109 30.18 -7.20 46.43
C ASP A 109 29.49 -8.51 46.80
N PHE A 110 28.98 -9.27 45.83
CA PHE A 110 28.39 -10.59 46.05
C PHE A 110 29.40 -11.58 46.65
N ILE A 111 30.62 -11.63 46.12
CA ILE A 111 31.69 -12.47 46.67
C ILE A 111 32.07 -12.02 48.09
N GLY A 112 32.15 -10.71 48.34
CA GLY A 112 32.39 -10.16 49.68
C GLY A 112 31.29 -10.52 50.69
N ARG A 113 30.03 -10.54 50.25
CA ARG A 113 28.87 -10.97 51.06
C ARG A 113 28.88 -12.47 51.36
N MET A 114 29.55 -13.30 50.56
CA MET A 114 29.75 -14.72 50.91
C MET A 114 30.58 -14.90 52.19
N ASP A 115 31.44 -13.95 52.53
CA ASP A 115 32.26 -14.00 53.75
C ASP A 115 31.54 -13.41 54.99
N SER A 116 30.53 -12.55 54.81
CA SER A 116 29.88 -11.79 55.90
C SER A 116 28.40 -12.11 56.15
N GLU A 117 27.62 -12.54 55.14
CA GLU A 117 26.14 -12.63 55.19
C GLU A 117 25.56 -14.05 55.01
N ASN A 118 26.27 -15.13 55.38
CA ASN A 118 25.75 -16.50 55.30
C ASN A 118 25.30 -16.96 53.88
N VAL A 119 25.82 -16.37 52.81
CA VAL A 119 25.60 -16.89 51.44
C VAL A 119 26.42 -18.16 51.24
N ARG A 120 25.78 -19.28 50.87
CA ARG A 120 26.42 -20.61 50.74
C ARG A 120 26.23 -21.20 49.36
N ILE A 121 27.30 -21.73 48.77
CA ILE A 121 27.22 -22.54 47.55
C ILE A 121 26.88 -23.98 47.94
N VAL A 122 25.76 -24.49 47.42
CA VAL A 122 25.34 -25.88 47.62
C VAL A 122 25.62 -26.68 46.35
N HIS A 123 26.59 -27.59 46.43
CA HIS A 123 26.85 -28.53 45.34
C HIS A 123 25.97 -29.78 45.52
N ARG A 124 25.07 -30.04 44.57
CA ARG A 124 24.18 -31.21 44.59
C ARG A 124 24.34 -32.02 43.32
N LYS A 125 24.85 -33.24 43.45
CA LYS A 125 24.83 -34.24 42.39
C LYS A 125 23.44 -34.86 42.33
N VAL A 126 22.76 -34.72 41.21
CA VAL A 126 21.42 -35.26 41.00
C VAL A 126 21.47 -36.25 39.85
N LYS A 127 20.72 -37.35 39.95
CA LYS A 127 20.56 -38.30 38.84
C LYS A 127 19.76 -37.68 37.68
N MET A 128 18.90 -36.72 38.02
CA MET A 128 17.96 -36.06 37.12
C MET A 128 18.04 -34.54 37.31
N PRO A 129 18.07 -33.72 36.24
CA PRO A 129 18.06 -32.27 36.37
C PRO A 129 16.88 -31.77 37.22
N SER A 130 17.10 -30.70 38.00
CA SER A 130 16.01 -30.00 38.70
C SER A 130 15.11 -29.26 37.71
N PRO A 131 13.90 -28.80 38.08
CA PRO A 131 13.05 -28.02 37.17
C PRO A 131 13.75 -26.80 36.54
N LEU A 132 14.58 -26.10 37.32
CA LEU A 132 15.44 -25.00 36.84
C LEU A 132 16.51 -25.50 35.87
N GLY A 133 17.25 -26.55 36.23
CA GLY A 133 18.27 -27.15 35.35
C GLY A 133 17.67 -27.70 34.05
N MET A 134 16.43 -28.19 34.10
CA MET A 134 15.70 -28.70 32.95
C MET A 134 15.29 -27.58 32.01
N THR A 135 14.83 -26.45 32.53
CA THR A 135 14.48 -25.26 31.73
C THR A 135 15.70 -24.71 31.00
N LEU A 136 16.85 -24.64 31.70
CA LEU A 136 18.15 -24.26 31.12
C LEU A 136 18.67 -25.27 30.08
N PHE A 137 18.40 -26.56 30.27
CA PHE A 137 18.74 -27.58 29.28
C PHE A 137 17.88 -27.41 28.02
N MET A 138 16.57 -27.21 28.16
CA MET A 138 15.64 -27.03 27.03
C MET A 138 15.98 -25.84 26.13
N SER A 139 16.30 -24.68 26.71
CA SER A 139 16.64 -23.48 25.93
C SER A 139 17.89 -23.64 25.09
N SER A 140 18.80 -24.56 25.44
CA SER A 140 20.00 -24.84 24.63
C SER A 140 19.74 -25.64 23.35
N PHE A 141 18.53 -26.20 23.15
CA PHE A 141 18.18 -27.01 21.98
C PHE A 141 17.17 -26.34 21.04
N GLU A 142 16.56 -25.21 21.41
CA GLU A 142 15.66 -24.45 20.52
C GLU A 142 16.37 -24.02 19.21
N ASP A 143 17.69 -23.78 19.27
CA ASP A 143 18.50 -23.36 18.12
C ASP A 143 18.92 -24.51 17.16
N LEU A 144 18.70 -25.79 17.50
CA LEU A 144 19.26 -26.96 16.77
C LEU A 144 18.25 -27.85 16.03
N LEU A 145 16.97 -27.47 15.97
CA LEU A 145 15.90 -28.39 15.55
C LEU A 145 15.58 -28.34 14.05
N SER A 146 16.24 -29.20 13.25
CA SER A 146 15.59 -29.79 12.07
C SER A 146 14.72 -30.99 12.48
N LEU A 147 13.63 -31.22 11.74
CA LEU A 147 12.50 -32.12 12.05
C LEU A 147 12.88 -33.54 12.48
N ARG A 148 13.89 -34.12 11.84
CA ARG A 148 14.33 -35.50 12.11
C ARG A 148 14.93 -35.65 13.51
N THR A 149 15.63 -34.64 14.01
CA THR A 149 16.36 -34.72 15.27
C THR A 149 15.42 -34.76 16.47
N ARG A 150 14.26 -34.08 16.40
CA ARG A 150 13.27 -34.00 17.50
C ARG A 150 12.65 -35.36 17.84
N ALA A 151 12.32 -36.15 16.82
CA ALA A 151 11.76 -37.49 16.99
C ALA A 151 12.83 -38.48 17.53
N TYR A 152 14.02 -38.55 16.90
CA TYR A 152 15.09 -39.42 17.41
C TYR A 152 15.57 -39.02 18.82
N LEU A 153 15.55 -37.74 19.18
CA LEU A 153 15.87 -37.26 20.54
C LEU A 153 14.85 -37.72 21.59
N ILE A 154 13.57 -37.86 21.24
CA ILE A 154 12.54 -38.41 22.15
C ILE A 154 12.81 -39.90 22.44
N LYS A 155 13.40 -40.65 21.49
CA LYS A 155 13.78 -42.06 21.67
C LYS A 155 14.97 -42.24 22.64
N ASP A 156 15.88 -41.26 22.68
CA ASP A 156 17.11 -41.30 23.50
C ASP A 156 16.95 -40.72 24.93
N ILE A 157 15.82 -40.07 25.24
CA ILE A 157 15.55 -39.48 26.57
C ILE A 157 14.74 -40.48 27.42
N ASP A 158 15.11 -40.65 28.69
CA ASP A 158 14.38 -41.51 29.63
C ASP A 158 12.89 -41.07 29.71
N PRO A 159 11.93 -42.01 29.54
CA PRO A 159 10.49 -41.73 29.53
C PRO A 159 9.99 -40.93 30.74
N GLU A 160 10.64 -41.05 31.90
CA GLU A 160 10.26 -40.34 33.12
C GLU A 160 10.66 -38.84 33.07
N ILE A 161 11.68 -38.48 32.29
CA ILE A 161 12.07 -37.08 32.01
C ILE A 161 11.05 -36.44 31.05
N LEU A 162 10.69 -37.16 29.98
CA LEU A 162 9.70 -36.73 28.99
C LEU A 162 8.33 -36.47 29.64
N ARG A 163 7.91 -37.35 30.56
CA ARG A 163 6.65 -37.21 31.32
C ARG A 163 6.58 -35.92 32.16
N ARG A 164 7.73 -35.44 32.66
CA ARG A 164 7.82 -34.16 33.40
C ARG A 164 7.99 -32.95 32.47
N LEU A 165 8.60 -33.14 31.30
CA LEU A 165 8.87 -32.10 30.31
C LEU A 165 7.62 -31.61 29.57
N LEU A 166 6.74 -32.53 29.18
CA LEU A 166 5.64 -32.23 28.24
C LEU A 166 4.25 -32.26 28.89
N GLY A 167 4.19 -32.46 30.21
CA GLY A 167 2.94 -32.72 30.93
C GLY A 167 2.22 -33.96 30.40
N ALA A 168 0.97 -34.18 30.83
CA ALA A 168 0.16 -35.34 30.42
C ALA A 168 -0.10 -35.44 28.90
N ARG A 169 0.34 -34.46 28.08
CA ARG A 169 0.03 -34.33 26.65
C ARG A 169 1.05 -34.99 25.69
N SER A 170 2.10 -35.66 26.18
CA SER A 170 2.99 -36.48 25.33
C SER A 170 2.81 -37.99 25.50
N LEU A 171 1.72 -38.44 26.14
CA LEU A 171 1.29 -39.83 26.10
C LEU A 171 0.62 -40.09 24.73
N ALA A 172 1.43 -40.21 23.70
CA ALA A 172 1.01 -40.77 22.41
C ALA A 172 1.97 -41.87 21.95
N THR A 173 2.60 -42.59 22.87
CA THR A 173 3.50 -43.73 22.57
C THR A 173 2.83 -45.09 22.73
N ASP A 174 1.50 -45.14 22.85
CA ASP A 174 0.77 -46.42 22.99
C ASP A 174 -0.66 -46.32 22.46
N LEU A 175 -0.82 -45.96 21.18
CA LEU A 175 -2.12 -46.05 20.50
C LEU A 175 -2.31 -47.48 19.97
N ASP A 176 -3.31 -48.17 20.50
CA ASP A 176 -3.69 -49.51 20.08
C ASP A 176 -4.14 -49.52 18.61
N LYS A 177 -3.51 -50.36 17.78
CA LYS A 177 -3.78 -50.48 16.35
C LYS A 177 -5.25 -50.82 16.06
N GLU A 178 -5.90 -51.62 16.91
CA GLU A 178 -7.32 -51.95 16.74
C GLU A 178 -8.22 -50.73 16.99
N LYS A 179 -7.91 -49.90 17.99
CA LYS A 179 -8.65 -48.66 18.28
C LYS A 179 -8.46 -47.62 17.17
N LEU A 180 -7.25 -47.50 16.63
CA LEU A 180 -6.97 -46.64 15.49
C LEU A 180 -7.76 -47.08 14.25
N ALA A 181 -7.68 -48.36 13.88
CA ALA A 181 -8.42 -48.90 12.76
C ALA A 181 -9.93 -48.66 12.91
N LYS A 182 -10.46 -48.87 14.13
CA LYS A 182 -11.85 -48.58 14.44
C LYS A 182 -12.19 -47.09 14.34
N TYR A 183 -11.34 -46.19 14.83
CA TYR A 183 -11.56 -44.73 14.75
C TYR A 183 -11.69 -44.24 13.29
N TYR A 184 -10.76 -44.64 12.40
CA TYR A 184 -10.82 -44.24 10.99
C TYR A 184 -11.94 -44.95 10.22
N GLN A 185 -12.33 -46.16 10.63
CA GLN A 185 -13.57 -46.78 10.13
C GLN A 185 -14.82 -46.04 10.62
N ASP A 186 -14.90 -45.62 11.88
CA ASP A 186 -16.08 -44.97 12.45
C ASP A 186 -16.29 -43.53 11.96
N LYS A 187 -15.23 -42.86 11.46
CA LYS A 187 -15.30 -41.51 10.86
C LYS A 187 -16.33 -41.39 9.73
N VAL A 188 -16.50 -42.45 8.95
CA VAL A 188 -17.44 -42.48 7.81
C VAL A 188 -18.55 -43.45 8.12
N ALA A 189 -19.78 -42.96 8.27
CA ALA A 189 -20.94 -43.82 8.47
C ALA A 189 -21.24 -44.67 7.23
N VAL A 190 -21.94 -45.80 7.41
CA VAL A 190 -22.48 -46.57 6.28
C VAL A 190 -23.50 -45.68 5.55
N PRO A 191 -23.32 -45.40 4.24
CA PRO A 191 -24.16 -44.44 3.55
C PRO A 191 -25.59 -44.96 3.40
N LYS A 192 -26.57 -44.13 3.77
CA LYS A 192 -28.01 -44.45 3.67
C LYS A 192 -28.72 -43.61 2.61
N SER A 193 -28.05 -42.58 2.11
CA SER A 193 -28.56 -41.62 1.13
C SER A 193 -27.46 -41.25 0.12
N ALA A 194 -27.88 -40.64 -1.01
CA ALA A 194 -26.95 -40.08 -1.98
C ALA A 194 -25.98 -39.05 -1.35
N HIS A 195 -26.46 -38.24 -0.40
CA HIS A 195 -25.60 -37.28 0.31
C HIS A 195 -24.52 -37.97 1.16
N ASP A 196 -24.86 -39.07 1.84
CA ASP A 196 -23.88 -39.84 2.62
C ASP A 196 -22.86 -40.55 1.73
N LEU A 197 -23.27 -41.01 0.54
CA LEU A 197 -22.35 -41.57 -0.46
C LEU A 197 -21.33 -40.52 -0.91
N ARG A 198 -21.76 -39.28 -1.16
CA ARG A 198 -20.87 -38.18 -1.49
C ARG A 198 -19.84 -37.93 -0.38
N ARG A 199 -20.26 -37.90 0.90
CA ARG A 199 -19.34 -37.75 2.04
C ARG A 199 -18.30 -38.87 2.11
N LEU A 200 -18.70 -40.10 1.78
CA LEU A 200 -17.78 -41.22 1.66
C LEU A 200 -16.78 -41.01 0.53
N MET A 201 -17.20 -40.51 -0.63
CA MET A 201 -16.33 -40.20 -1.77
C MET A 201 -15.39 -39.00 -1.54
N ASP A 202 -15.72 -38.12 -0.60
CA ASP A 202 -14.87 -37.00 -0.21
C ASP A 202 -13.70 -37.43 0.69
N MET A 203 -13.70 -38.67 1.19
CA MET A 203 -12.71 -39.24 2.13
C MET A 203 -12.12 -40.54 1.57
N GLY A 204 -10.84 -40.54 1.20
CA GLY A 204 -10.15 -41.79 0.83
C GLY A 204 -10.25 -42.18 -0.65
N GLY A 205 -10.73 -41.27 -1.50
CA GLY A 205 -10.71 -41.39 -2.96
C GLY A 205 -12.08 -41.50 -3.64
N GLY A 206 -12.06 -41.49 -4.98
CA GLY A 206 -13.26 -41.66 -5.80
C GLY A 206 -13.75 -43.12 -5.87
N LEU A 207 -14.92 -43.32 -6.49
CA LEU A 207 -15.43 -44.65 -6.83
C LEU A 207 -14.78 -45.16 -8.13
N GLU A 208 -14.42 -46.44 -8.12
CA GLU A 208 -13.94 -47.19 -9.29
C GLU A 208 -15.04 -47.33 -10.36
N LYS A 209 -14.68 -47.78 -11.56
CA LYS A 209 -15.63 -48.02 -12.66
C LYS A 209 -16.70 -49.04 -12.27
N GLU A 210 -16.36 -50.01 -11.41
CA GLU A 210 -17.27 -51.01 -10.86
C GLU A 210 -18.09 -50.52 -9.65
N LEU A 211 -18.07 -49.22 -9.32
CA LEU A 211 -18.75 -48.62 -8.16
C LEU A 211 -18.27 -49.15 -6.80
N THR A 212 -17.00 -49.58 -6.73
CA THR A 212 -16.33 -49.96 -5.48
C THR A 212 -15.48 -48.80 -4.95
N HIS A 213 -15.20 -48.80 -3.63
CA HIS A 213 -14.32 -47.81 -2.99
C HIS A 213 -13.04 -48.47 -2.48
N PRO A 214 -11.84 -47.90 -2.73
CA PRO A 214 -10.57 -48.50 -2.34
C PRO A 214 -10.47 -48.83 -0.83
N LEU A 215 -10.95 -47.94 0.04
CA LEU A 215 -10.84 -48.09 1.49
C LEU A 215 -12.10 -48.60 2.21
N TYR A 216 -13.27 -48.41 1.61
CA TYR A 216 -14.56 -48.63 2.27
C TYR A 216 -15.43 -49.63 1.51
N SER A 217 -14.80 -50.49 0.69
CA SER A 217 -15.48 -51.53 -0.10
C SER A 217 -16.39 -52.42 0.75
N GLU A 218 -16.00 -52.75 2.00
CA GLU A 218 -16.82 -53.56 2.91
C GLU A 218 -18.14 -52.88 3.31
N LYS A 219 -18.16 -51.56 3.45
CA LYS A 219 -19.39 -50.80 3.77
C LYS A 219 -20.36 -50.77 2.59
N LEU A 220 -19.82 -50.68 1.37
CA LEU A 220 -20.61 -50.63 0.14
C LEU A 220 -21.16 -52.00 -0.28
N LYS A 221 -20.51 -53.11 0.10
CA LYS A 221 -20.99 -54.48 -0.17
C LYS A 221 -22.37 -54.77 0.43
N SER A 222 -22.79 -54.03 1.46
CA SER A 222 -24.09 -54.20 2.11
C SER A 222 -25.27 -53.56 1.36
N ILE A 223 -25.00 -52.82 0.27
CA ILE A 223 -25.98 -52.03 -0.48
C ILE A 223 -26.20 -52.65 -1.86
N GLU A 224 -27.44 -52.70 -2.34
CA GLU A 224 -27.75 -53.22 -3.68
C GLU A 224 -27.15 -52.34 -4.79
N PHE A 225 -26.61 -52.98 -5.83
CA PHE A 225 -25.92 -52.30 -6.94
C PHE A 225 -26.82 -51.29 -7.69
N GLU A 226 -28.10 -51.61 -7.90
CA GLU A 226 -29.05 -50.69 -8.54
C GLU A 226 -29.28 -49.42 -7.71
N GLN A 227 -29.31 -49.54 -6.38
CA GLN A 227 -29.48 -48.42 -5.49
C GLN A 227 -28.26 -47.50 -5.49
N LEU A 228 -27.05 -48.07 -5.42
CA LEU A 228 -25.79 -47.33 -5.57
C LEU A 228 -25.72 -46.58 -6.90
N ARG A 229 -26.10 -47.25 -7.98
CA ARG A 229 -26.16 -46.64 -9.32
C ARG A 229 -27.15 -45.48 -9.38
N SER A 230 -28.31 -45.61 -8.74
CA SER A 230 -29.30 -44.52 -8.67
C SER A 230 -28.76 -43.28 -7.96
N TRP A 231 -28.05 -43.46 -6.83
CA TRP A 231 -27.44 -42.36 -6.07
C TRP A 231 -26.33 -41.67 -6.85
N VAL A 232 -25.48 -42.42 -7.56
CA VAL A 232 -24.44 -41.85 -8.43
C VAL A 232 -25.06 -41.02 -9.55
N HIS A 233 -26.15 -41.49 -10.17
CA HIS A 233 -26.85 -40.72 -11.20
C HIS A 233 -27.45 -39.43 -10.63
N GLU A 234 -28.10 -39.51 -9.46
CA GLU A 234 -28.69 -38.36 -8.76
C GLU A 234 -27.62 -37.30 -8.44
N LEU A 235 -26.48 -37.72 -7.86
CA LEU A 235 -25.36 -36.84 -7.55
C LEU A 235 -24.71 -36.22 -8.79
N ALA A 236 -24.61 -36.98 -9.87
CA ALA A 236 -24.02 -36.50 -11.13
C ALA A 236 -24.95 -35.50 -11.83
N GLU A 237 -26.27 -35.70 -11.77
CA GLU A 237 -27.29 -34.77 -12.29
C GLU A 237 -27.34 -33.48 -11.47
N MET A 238 -27.11 -33.56 -10.15
CA MET A 238 -26.91 -32.39 -9.27
C MET A 238 -25.54 -31.70 -9.45
N GLY A 239 -24.62 -32.29 -10.21
CA GLY A 239 -23.26 -31.76 -10.41
C GLY A 239 -22.31 -31.95 -9.23
N ALA A 240 -22.67 -32.73 -8.21
CA ALA A 240 -21.85 -32.93 -7.02
C ALA A 240 -20.68 -33.92 -7.21
N ILE A 241 -20.79 -34.80 -8.21
CA ILE A 241 -19.74 -35.74 -8.62
C ILE A 241 -19.55 -35.66 -10.13
N THR A 242 -18.34 -36.01 -10.60
CA THR A 242 -18.01 -35.99 -12.02
C THR A 242 -17.00 -37.09 -12.37
N LYS A 243 -16.74 -37.23 -13.68
CA LYS A 243 -15.70 -38.09 -14.25
C LYS A 243 -14.61 -37.25 -14.86
N VAL A 244 -13.38 -37.75 -14.77
CA VAL A 244 -12.18 -37.16 -15.36
C VAL A 244 -11.68 -38.09 -16.47
N ARG A 245 -11.21 -37.53 -17.59
CA ARG A 245 -10.52 -38.30 -18.64
C ARG A 245 -9.40 -37.48 -19.29
N ASN A 246 -8.60 -38.15 -20.11
CA ASN A 246 -7.48 -37.56 -20.85
C ASN A 246 -6.38 -37.02 -19.93
N THR A 247 -6.19 -37.65 -18.76
CA THR A 247 -5.11 -37.31 -17.82
C THR A 247 -3.79 -38.00 -18.18
N GLY A 248 -3.85 -39.05 -19.00
CA GLY A 248 -2.72 -39.91 -19.33
C GLY A 248 -2.46 -41.01 -18.28
N HIS A 249 -3.22 -41.04 -17.17
CA HIS A 249 -3.09 -42.04 -16.12
C HIS A 249 -4.30 -42.99 -16.08
N SER A 250 -4.10 -44.27 -16.41
CA SER A 250 -5.17 -45.27 -16.58
C SER A 250 -5.99 -45.55 -15.32
N GLN A 251 -5.42 -45.32 -14.13
CA GLN A 251 -6.11 -45.52 -12.86
C GLN A 251 -7.00 -44.32 -12.44
N ILE A 252 -6.95 -43.19 -13.15
CA ILE A 252 -7.74 -41.99 -12.82
C ILE A 252 -8.85 -41.79 -13.85
N ASP A 253 -8.58 -42.09 -15.12
CA ASP A 253 -9.53 -41.90 -16.21
C ASP A 253 -10.80 -42.77 -16.06
N ASP A 254 -11.97 -42.12 -16.20
CA ASP A 254 -13.35 -42.61 -16.02
C ASP A 254 -13.77 -43.02 -14.59
N LYS A 255 -12.95 -42.73 -13.56
CA LYS A 255 -13.39 -42.84 -12.17
C LYS A 255 -14.38 -41.74 -11.80
N TRP A 256 -15.22 -42.02 -10.81
CA TRP A 256 -16.12 -41.03 -10.23
C TRP A 256 -15.45 -40.35 -9.05
N PHE A 257 -15.31 -39.03 -9.12
CA PHE A 257 -14.81 -38.22 -8.02
C PHE A 257 -15.86 -37.19 -7.60
N SER A 258 -15.79 -36.69 -6.37
CA SER A 258 -16.46 -35.43 -6.07
C SER A 258 -15.85 -34.31 -6.93
N GLU A 259 -16.64 -33.28 -7.23
CA GLU A 259 -16.18 -32.15 -8.06
C GLU A 259 -14.82 -31.61 -7.58
N ARG A 260 -14.64 -31.48 -6.26
CA ARG A 260 -13.40 -31.03 -5.63
C ARG A 260 -12.23 -31.99 -5.85
N MET A 261 -12.43 -33.30 -5.69
CA MET A 261 -11.34 -34.28 -5.86
C MET A 261 -11.04 -34.61 -7.32
N ALA A 262 -11.99 -34.36 -8.22
CA ALA A 262 -11.79 -34.52 -9.65
C ALA A 262 -10.67 -33.60 -10.16
N GLY A 263 -10.63 -32.34 -9.71
CA GLY A 263 -9.60 -31.38 -10.08
C GLY A 263 -8.21 -31.77 -9.57
N VAL A 264 -8.13 -32.16 -8.29
CA VAL A 264 -6.89 -32.63 -7.65
C VAL A 264 -6.33 -33.86 -8.37
N HIS A 265 -7.14 -34.89 -8.57
CA HIS A 265 -6.70 -36.12 -9.21
C HIS A 265 -6.41 -35.94 -10.70
N GLY A 266 -7.18 -35.13 -11.42
CA GLY A 266 -6.91 -34.78 -12.82
C GLY A 266 -5.55 -34.10 -12.98
N THR A 267 -5.28 -33.12 -12.12
CA THR A 267 -4.03 -32.35 -12.12
C THR A 267 -2.81 -33.21 -11.79
N LEU A 268 -2.85 -33.95 -10.67
CA LEU A 268 -1.73 -34.82 -10.28
C LEU A 268 -1.49 -35.95 -11.30
N GLY A 269 -2.55 -36.45 -11.94
CA GLY A 269 -2.46 -37.45 -13.01
C GLY A 269 -1.71 -36.93 -14.24
N CYS A 270 -2.05 -35.74 -14.74
CA CYS A 270 -1.34 -35.11 -15.86
C CYS A 270 0.12 -34.81 -15.55
N LEU A 271 0.42 -34.35 -14.33
CA LEU A 271 1.79 -34.02 -13.91
C LEU A 271 2.68 -35.27 -13.80
N ALA A 272 2.13 -36.38 -13.31
CA ALA A 272 2.83 -37.66 -13.25
C ALA A 272 3.33 -38.11 -14.63
N VAL A 273 2.55 -37.88 -15.68
CA VAL A 273 2.88 -38.24 -17.06
C VAL A 273 3.83 -37.23 -17.72
N SER A 274 3.83 -35.97 -17.27
CA SER A 274 4.59 -34.86 -17.86
C SER A 274 6.00 -34.67 -17.28
N GLY A 275 6.53 -35.67 -16.56
CA GLY A 275 7.91 -35.66 -16.05
C GLY A 275 8.11 -35.12 -14.62
N ALA A 276 7.04 -34.86 -13.86
CA ALA A 276 7.16 -34.39 -12.46
C ALA A 276 7.87 -35.41 -11.53
N ALA A 277 7.91 -36.69 -11.91
CA ALA A 277 8.61 -37.75 -11.19
C ALA A 277 10.15 -37.61 -11.20
N GLU A 278 10.72 -36.79 -12.10
CA GLU A 278 12.18 -36.63 -12.27
C GLU A 278 12.70 -35.28 -11.77
N MET A 279 11.84 -34.37 -11.28
CA MET A 279 12.22 -33.01 -10.88
C MET A 279 12.37 -32.85 -9.37
N ASP A 280 13.29 -32.00 -8.91
CA ASP A 280 13.51 -31.74 -7.48
C ASP A 280 12.48 -30.76 -6.87
N ASP A 281 11.96 -29.79 -7.63
CA ASP A 281 10.93 -28.82 -7.17
C ASP A 281 9.82 -28.59 -8.21
N ILE A 282 8.58 -28.92 -7.85
CA ILE A 282 7.38 -28.75 -8.70
C ILE A 282 7.10 -27.27 -8.99
N ARG A 283 7.52 -26.34 -8.11
CA ARG A 283 7.27 -24.89 -8.27
C ARG A 283 8.01 -24.27 -9.46
N SER A 284 9.02 -24.98 -9.97
CA SER A 284 9.76 -24.58 -11.18
C SER A 284 9.07 -25.00 -12.48
N LEU A 285 8.04 -25.85 -12.40
CA LEU A 285 7.35 -26.40 -13.55
C LEU A 285 6.31 -25.41 -14.08
N TYR A 286 6.52 -24.96 -15.31
CA TYR A 286 5.53 -24.15 -16.03
C TYR A 286 4.39 -25.06 -16.51
N THR A 287 3.19 -24.88 -15.93
CA THR A 287 1.99 -25.70 -16.21
C THR A 287 1.19 -25.20 -17.40
N GLY A 288 1.60 -24.10 -18.05
CA GLY A 288 0.87 -23.50 -19.16
C GLY A 288 0.72 -24.47 -20.35
N GLY A 289 -0.54 -24.73 -20.75
CA GLY A 289 -0.89 -25.51 -21.95
C GLY A 289 -1.32 -26.96 -21.71
N LEU A 290 -1.16 -27.52 -20.50
CA LEU A 290 -1.68 -28.84 -20.16
C LEU A 290 -3.14 -28.77 -19.70
N THR A 291 -3.98 -29.66 -20.22
CA THR A 291 -5.41 -29.70 -19.92
C THR A 291 -5.91 -31.14 -19.80
N TYR A 292 -6.97 -31.33 -19.03
CA TYR A 292 -7.73 -32.59 -18.94
C TYR A 292 -9.22 -32.30 -19.14
N GLU A 293 -10.05 -33.34 -19.24
CA GLU A 293 -11.48 -33.17 -19.50
C GLU A 293 -12.33 -33.64 -18.31
N MET A 294 -13.33 -32.84 -17.96
CA MET A 294 -14.34 -33.14 -16.92
C MET A 294 -15.73 -33.28 -17.53
N GLY A 295 -16.51 -34.25 -17.06
CA GLY A 295 -17.89 -34.43 -17.50
C GLY A 295 -18.84 -33.36 -16.93
N VAL A 296 -19.68 -32.77 -17.78
CA VAL A 296 -20.70 -31.78 -17.40
C VAL A 296 -22.06 -32.16 -17.99
N GLY A 297 -23.13 -31.90 -17.24
CA GLY A 297 -24.51 -32.14 -17.65
C GLY A 297 -24.79 -33.63 -17.85
N PHE A 298 -24.89 -34.39 -16.75
CA PHE A 298 -25.12 -35.82 -16.84
C PHE A 298 -26.59 -36.15 -17.15
N SER A 299 -26.80 -37.24 -17.89
CA SER A 299 -28.12 -37.87 -18.05
C SER A 299 -27.94 -39.38 -17.92
N LYS A 300 -28.57 -40.00 -16.92
CA LYS A 300 -28.45 -41.45 -16.64
C LYS A 300 -26.99 -41.93 -16.48
N GLY A 301 -26.13 -41.11 -15.88
CA GLY A 301 -24.73 -41.45 -15.58
C GLY A 301 -23.72 -41.27 -16.73
N THR A 302 -24.16 -40.76 -17.88
CA THR A 302 -23.27 -40.35 -18.99
C THR A 302 -23.22 -38.82 -19.11
N PRO A 303 -22.03 -38.21 -19.23
CA PRO A 303 -21.91 -36.76 -19.41
C PRO A 303 -22.36 -36.36 -20.82
N SER A 304 -23.12 -35.27 -20.92
CA SER A 304 -23.55 -34.71 -22.22
C SER A 304 -22.43 -33.93 -22.91
N ILE A 305 -21.58 -33.27 -22.13
CA ILE A 305 -20.47 -32.44 -22.61
C ILE A 305 -19.23 -32.78 -21.79
N TRP A 306 -18.07 -32.82 -22.44
CA TRP A 306 -16.78 -32.85 -21.76
C TRP A 306 -16.16 -31.47 -21.83
N LYS A 307 -15.98 -30.84 -20.67
CA LYS A 307 -15.39 -29.51 -20.52
C LYS A 307 -13.89 -29.65 -20.36
N GLN A 308 -13.15 -29.03 -21.27
CA GLN A 308 -11.70 -28.92 -21.16
C GLN A 308 -11.34 -28.00 -19.98
N THR A 309 -10.52 -28.50 -19.06
CA THR A 309 -10.17 -27.85 -17.80
C THR A 309 -8.65 -27.77 -17.68
N SER A 310 -8.14 -26.60 -17.31
CA SER A 310 -6.72 -26.38 -17.06
C SER A 310 -6.27 -27.07 -15.78
N LEU A 311 -4.97 -27.36 -15.67
CA LEU A 311 -4.39 -27.85 -14.43
C LEU A 311 -4.64 -26.88 -13.27
N GLU A 312 -4.98 -27.44 -12.11
CA GLU A 312 -4.96 -26.71 -10.84
C GLU A 312 -3.50 -26.60 -10.32
N ASP A 313 -3.30 -25.94 -9.18
CA ASP A 313 -1.95 -25.80 -8.62
C ASP A 313 -1.39 -27.16 -8.15
N PRO A 314 -0.22 -27.60 -8.66
CA PRO A 314 0.36 -28.89 -8.32
C PRO A 314 0.60 -29.10 -6.81
N MET A 315 1.10 -28.06 -6.14
CA MET A 315 1.46 -28.11 -4.73
C MET A 315 0.23 -28.15 -3.84
N ASP A 316 -0.79 -27.35 -4.15
CA ASP A 316 -2.09 -27.38 -3.49
C ASP A 316 -2.75 -28.74 -3.65
N CYS A 317 -2.75 -29.30 -4.87
CA CYS A 317 -3.30 -30.63 -5.14
C CYS A 317 -2.58 -31.70 -4.31
N LEU A 318 -1.25 -31.66 -4.27
CA LEU A 318 -0.44 -32.59 -3.47
C LEU A 318 -0.72 -32.43 -1.98
N ARG A 319 -0.82 -31.19 -1.48
CA ARG A 319 -1.16 -30.88 -0.09
C ARG A 319 -2.54 -31.42 0.30
N LEU A 320 -3.56 -31.14 -0.51
CA LEU A 320 -4.92 -31.64 -0.31
C LEU A 320 -4.94 -33.16 -0.31
N LYS A 321 -4.19 -33.79 -1.22
CA LYS A 321 -4.14 -35.25 -1.29
C LYS A 321 -3.47 -35.86 -0.07
N LEU A 322 -2.39 -35.28 0.44
CA LEU A 322 -1.72 -35.73 1.67
C LEU A 322 -2.63 -35.59 2.89
N LEU A 323 -3.37 -34.47 3.01
CA LEU A 323 -4.34 -34.28 4.08
C LEU A 323 -5.50 -35.29 4.01
N ASP A 324 -6.02 -35.60 2.82
CA ASP A 324 -7.04 -36.64 2.60
C ASP A 324 -6.54 -38.04 3.00
N MET A 325 -5.32 -38.40 2.58
CA MET A 325 -4.70 -39.68 2.92
C MET A 325 -4.50 -39.81 4.44
N LEU A 326 -3.94 -38.80 5.10
CA LEU A 326 -3.76 -38.79 6.55
C LEU A 326 -5.10 -38.78 7.31
N GLY A 327 -6.11 -38.08 6.78
CA GLY A 327 -7.44 -38.02 7.38
C GLY A 327 -8.25 -39.31 7.25
N SER A 328 -7.90 -40.16 6.29
CA SER A 328 -8.58 -41.44 6.06
C SER A 328 -7.82 -42.63 6.66
N GLU A 329 -6.48 -42.56 6.69
CA GLU A 329 -5.61 -43.71 6.99
C GLU A 329 -4.43 -43.39 7.93
N GLY A 330 -4.43 -42.26 8.65
CA GLY A 330 -3.36 -41.92 9.59
C GLY A 330 -3.27 -42.87 10.80
N PRO A 331 -2.17 -42.93 11.56
CA PRO A 331 -0.83 -42.39 11.26
C PRO A 331 -0.14 -43.16 10.11
N GLN A 332 0.69 -42.49 9.30
CA GLN A 332 1.45 -43.10 8.20
C GLN A 332 2.91 -42.65 8.18
N THR A 333 3.82 -43.53 7.74
CA THR A 333 5.23 -43.17 7.51
C THR A 333 5.41 -42.41 6.20
N LEU A 334 6.52 -41.67 6.08
CA LEU A 334 6.87 -40.97 4.84
C LEU A 334 6.97 -41.92 3.63
N ASP A 335 7.57 -43.10 3.83
CA ASP A 335 7.77 -44.09 2.77
C ASP A 335 6.43 -44.60 2.23
N ASN A 336 5.47 -44.93 3.11
CA ASN A 336 4.14 -45.35 2.70
C ASN A 336 3.36 -44.27 1.92
N LEU A 337 3.54 -43.00 2.29
CA LEU A 337 2.90 -41.87 1.59
C LEU A 337 3.55 -41.65 0.21
N ALA A 338 4.87 -41.70 0.15
CA ALA A 338 5.62 -41.49 -1.09
C ALA A 338 5.36 -42.61 -2.11
N ASP A 339 5.30 -43.88 -1.69
CA ASP A 339 5.07 -45.02 -2.59
C ASP A 339 3.72 -44.98 -3.32
N ARG A 340 2.72 -44.29 -2.74
CA ARG A 340 1.36 -44.16 -3.31
C ARG A 340 1.18 -42.92 -4.18
N LEU A 341 2.17 -42.03 -4.22
CA LEU A 341 2.11 -40.76 -4.92
C LEU A 341 3.14 -40.77 -6.07
N PRO A 342 2.79 -40.27 -7.26
CA PRO A 342 3.70 -40.27 -8.41
C PRO A 342 4.75 -39.14 -8.32
N PHE A 343 5.28 -38.85 -7.13
CA PHE A 343 6.20 -37.74 -6.85
C PHE A 343 7.43 -38.21 -6.05
N PRO A 344 8.60 -37.59 -6.24
CA PRO A 344 9.80 -37.91 -5.47
C PRO A 344 9.60 -37.74 -3.95
N ARG A 345 10.24 -38.63 -3.17
CA ARG A 345 10.22 -38.60 -1.70
C ARG A 345 10.53 -37.22 -1.11
N GLY A 346 11.53 -36.52 -1.65
CA GLY A 346 11.94 -35.21 -1.13
C GLY A 346 10.84 -34.14 -1.25
N GLN A 347 9.99 -34.22 -2.28
CA GLN A 347 8.87 -33.29 -2.45
C GLN A 347 7.74 -33.59 -1.48
N VAL A 348 7.35 -34.86 -1.36
CA VAL A 348 6.34 -35.31 -0.39
C VAL A 348 6.77 -34.92 1.02
N GLU A 349 8.05 -35.12 1.35
CA GLU A 349 8.63 -34.65 2.60
C GLU A 349 8.47 -33.14 2.76
N SER A 350 8.95 -32.34 1.81
CA SER A 350 8.82 -30.87 1.83
C SER A 350 7.39 -30.38 2.08
N VAL A 351 6.39 -30.98 1.43
CA VAL A 351 4.97 -30.63 1.64
C VAL A 351 4.49 -31.01 3.04
N LEU A 352 4.89 -32.17 3.56
CA LEU A 352 4.59 -32.58 4.93
C LEU A 352 5.24 -31.64 5.96
N GLN A 353 6.48 -31.18 5.71
CA GLN A 353 7.13 -30.17 6.55
C GLN A 353 6.35 -28.85 6.55
N GLU A 354 5.87 -28.42 5.38
CA GLU A 354 5.04 -27.22 5.25
C GLU A 354 3.71 -27.37 6.01
N LEU A 355 3.09 -28.55 5.94
CA LEU A 355 1.85 -28.87 6.67
C LEU A 355 2.04 -28.92 8.19
N GLU A 356 3.21 -29.37 8.66
CA GLU A 356 3.58 -29.37 10.09
C GLU A 356 3.84 -27.95 10.60
N MET A 357 4.59 -27.11 9.85
CA MET A 357 4.78 -25.70 10.19
C MET A 357 3.46 -24.93 10.26
N ARG A 358 2.48 -25.33 9.45
CA ARG A 358 1.10 -24.79 9.45
C ARG A 358 0.21 -25.41 10.55
N ASN A 359 0.73 -26.33 11.36
CA ASN A 359 0.02 -27.07 12.42
C ASN A 359 -1.20 -27.89 11.95
N LEU A 360 -1.21 -28.32 10.69
CA LEU A 360 -2.25 -29.21 10.14
C LEU A 360 -1.92 -30.68 10.38
N VAL A 361 -0.63 -31.02 10.34
CA VAL A 361 -0.09 -32.36 10.53
C VAL A 361 0.86 -32.36 11.72
N SER A 362 0.91 -33.48 12.45
CA SER A 362 1.81 -33.73 13.56
C SER A 362 2.69 -34.93 13.23
N ILE A 363 3.95 -34.90 13.69
CA ILE A 363 4.92 -35.99 13.53
C ILE A 363 5.24 -36.61 14.89
N GLY A 364 5.21 -37.94 14.99
CA GLY A 364 5.46 -38.68 16.23
C GLY A 364 5.64 -40.18 16.02
N PHE A 365 5.78 -40.93 17.12
CA PHE A 365 5.82 -42.39 17.12
C PHE A 365 4.54 -42.93 17.76
N PHE A 366 3.46 -42.94 16.98
CA PHE A 366 2.12 -43.24 17.47
C PHE A 366 1.91 -44.76 17.62
N THR A 367 2.45 -45.55 16.70
CA THR A 367 2.31 -47.02 16.64
C THR A 367 3.60 -47.81 16.95
N GLN A 368 4.61 -47.14 17.54
CA GLN A 368 5.93 -47.73 17.90
C GLN A 368 6.78 -48.21 16.71
N THR A 369 6.71 -47.53 15.57
CA THR A 369 7.62 -47.72 14.44
C THR A 369 9.02 -47.14 14.71
N ASP A 370 10.04 -47.60 13.98
CA ASP A 370 11.39 -47.01 14.05
C ASP A 370 11.50 -45.67 13.32
N ASP A 371 10.57 -45.41 12.39
CA ASP A 371 10.47 -44.17 11.61
C ASP A 371 9.29 -43.31 12.10
N GLY A 372 9.44 -41.99 11.96
CA GLY A 372 8.41 -41.03 12.34
C GLY A 372 7.14 -41.15 11.48
N GLU A 373 6.00 -41.17 12.15
CA GLU A 373 4.67 -41.24 11.55
C GLU A 373 4.02 -39.86 11.56
N TYR A 374 3.27 -39.57 10.51
CA TYR A 374 2.48 -38.35 10.35
C TYR A 374 1.01 -38.65 10.62
N ILE A 375 0.32 -37.77 11.34
CA ILE A 375 -1.12 -37.82 11.59
C ILE A 375 -1.72 -36.41 11.48
N LEU A 376 -2.99 -36.28 11.11
CA LEU A 376 -3.67 -34.99 11.22
C LEU A 376 -3.74 -34.53 12.68
N ARG A 377 -3.48 -33.24 12.92
CA ARG A 377 -3.45 -32.66 14.26
C ARG A 377 -4.81 -32.77 14.97
N VAL A 378 -5.91 -32.62 14.21
CA VAL A 378 -7.28 -32.78 14.72
C VAL A 378 -7.55 -34.21 15.17
N ASP A 379 -7.02 -35.20 14.44
CA ASP A 379 -7.19 -36.61 14.78
C ASP A 379 -6.36 -36.98 16.00
N GLU A 380 -5.11 -36.52 16.08
CA GLU A 380 -4.28 -36.68 17.28
C GLU A 380 -5.01 -36.19 18.53
N TYR A 381 -5.60 -34.99 18.48
CA TYR A 381 -6.35 -34.42 19.61
C TYR A 381 -7.57 -35.25 20.00
N ARG A 382 -8.33 -35.75 19.01
CA ARG A 382 -9.51 -36.60 19.25
C ARG A 382 -9.12 -37.96 19.83
N ILE A 383 -8.10 -38.60 19.28
CA ILE A 383 -7.65 -39.94 19.68
C ILE A 383 -7.01 -39.92 21.08
N THR A 384 -6.30 -38.84 21.44
CA THR A 384 -5.65 -38.68 22.76
C THR A 384 -6.59 -38.23 23.89
N GLY A 385 -7.91 -38.16 23.63
CA GLY A 385 -8.93 -37.90 24.65
C GLY A 385 -9.36 -36.44 24.79
N GLY A 386 -9.30 -35.65 23.72
CA GLY A 386 -9.89 -34.32 23.66
C GLY A 386 -11.39 -34.33 24.02
N GLN A 387 -11.79 -33.46 24.95
CA GLN A 387 -13.17 -33.42 25.48
C GLN A 387 -14.11 -32.46 24.73
N VAL A 388 -13.55 -31.56 23.90
CA VAL A 388 -14.30 -30.52 23.20
C VAL A 388 -14.33 -30.83 21.71
N GLU A 389 -15.46 -30.56 21.06
CA GLU A 389 -15.56 -30.65 19.60
C GLU A 389 -14.76 -29.51 18.97
N VAL A 390 -13.76 -29.88 18.16
CA VAL A 390 -12.83 -28.93 17.56
C VAL A 390 -13.04 -28.88 16.05
N VAL A 391 -13.10 -27.66 15.54
CA VAL A 391 -13.15 -27.35 14.11
C VAL A 391 -11.73 -27.19 13.58
N ASP A 392 -11.52 -27.69 12.37
CA ASP A 392 -10.26 -27.51 11.65
C ASP A 392 -10.01 -26.01 11.34
N TYR A 393 -8.77 -25.56 11.55
CA TYR A 393 -8.42 -24.16 11.37
C TYR A 393 -8.55 -23.70 9.92
N ARG A 394 -8.31 -24.58 8.94
CA ARG A 394 -8.43 -24.22 7.53
C ARG A 394 -9.88 -23.97 7.12
N THR A 395 -10.79 -24.79 7.63
CA THR A 395 -12.25 -24.58 7.46
C THR A 395 -12.67 -23.23 8.03
N LEU A 396 -12.18 -22.88 9.22
CA LEU A 396 -12.41 -21.58 9.84
C LEU A 396 -11.91 -20.42 8.96
N GLN A 397 -10.67 -20.50 8.45
CA GLN A 397 -10.10 -19.47 7.59
C GLN A 397 -10.88 -19.29 6.29
N THR A 398 -11.34 -20.39 5.69
CA THR A 398 -12.13 -20.38 4.45
C THR A 398 -13.48 -19.69 4.66
N HIS A 399 -14.16 -19.96 5.78
CA HIS A 399 -15.41 -19.27 6.11
C HIS A 399 -15.19 -17.76 6.30
N ILE A 400 -14.11 -17.37 7.00
CA ILE A 400 -13.75 -15.96 7.18
C ILE A 400 -13.47 -15.28 5.84
N LEU A 401 -12.79 -15.96 4.91
CA LEU A 401 -12.51 -15.46 3.57
C LEU A 401 -13.80 -15.21 2.79
N HIS A 402 -14.70 -16.19 2.70
CA HIS A 402 -16.00 -16.07 2.03
C HIS A 402 -16.83 -14.92 2.57
N LYS A 403 -16.86 -14.76 3.90
CA LYS A 403 -17.56 -13.66 4.56
C LYS A 403 -16.94 -12.29 4.28
N SER A 404 -15.60 -12.23 4.23
CA SER A 404 -14.84 -11.01 4.00
C SER A 404 -14.92 -10.51 2.56
N PHE A 405 -14.99 -11.41 1.59
CA PHE A 405 -14.99 -11.11 0.15
C PHE A 405 -16.33 -11.40 -0.54
N LYS A 406 -17.43 -11.36 0.23
CA LYS A 406 -18.78 -11.35 -0.34
C LYS A 406 -18.90 -10.17 -1.31
N GLN A 407 -19.30 -10.45 -2.55
CA GLN A 407 -19.51 -9.42 -3.57
C GLN A 407 -20.84 -8.70 -3.35
N PHE A 408 -20.82 -7.38 -3.54
CA PHE A 408 -21.97 -6.50 -3.48
C PHE A 408 -22.10 -5.73 -4.81
N ASP A 409 -23.34 -5.39 -5.17
CA ASP A 409 -23.61 -4.57 -6.37
C ASP A 409 -23.37 -3.07 -6.07
N GLU A 410 -23.71 -2.62 -4.85
CA GLU A 410 -23.51 -1.24 -4.42
C GLU A 410 -22.32 -1.08 -3.45
N PRO A 411 -21.49 -0.03 -3.61
CA PRO A 411 -20.43 0.27 -2.64
C PRO A 411 -20.94 0.55 -1.22
N SER A 412 -22.16 1.07 -1.09
CA SER A 412 -22.78 1.39 0.20
C SER A 412 -22.91 0.15 1.09
N ASP A 413 -23.32 -0.99 0.50
CA ASP A 413 -23.50 -2.26 1.21
C ASP A 413 -22.16 -2.90 1.60
N ALA A 414 -21.15 -2.78 0.74
CA ALA A 414 -19.81 -3.24 1.08
C ALA A 414 -19.21 -2.43 2.26
N ILE A 415 -19.44 -1.10 2.33
CA ILE A 415 -19.05 -0.29 3.49
C ILE A 415 -19.81 -0.72 4.76
N ARG A 416 -21.13 -0.98 4.67
CA ARG A 416 -21.93 -1.50 5.79
C ARG A 416 -21.41 -2.84 6.29
N ASN A 417 -21.00 -3.72 5.39
CA ASN A 417 -20.47 -5.04 5.75
C ASN A 417 -19.11 -4.95 6.46
N LEU A 418 -18.22 -4.07 5.99
CA LEU A 418 -16.90 -3.84 6.59
C LEU A 418 -16.93 -2.95 7.85
N LEU A 419 -18.10 -2.40 8.21
CA LEU A 419 -18.30 -1.38 9.26
C LEU A 419 -17.73 -0.01 8.86
N PHE A 420 -16.52 0.03 8.31
CA PHE A 420 -15.90 1.21 7.70
C PHE A 420 -14.75 0.84 6.78
N VAL A 421 -14.41 1.76 5.88
CA VAL A 421 -13.36 1.61 4.88
C VAL A 421 -12.32 2.71 5.06
N GLN A 422 -11.03 2.36 5.03
CA GLN A 422 -9.94 3.34 5.17
C GLN A 422 -9.42 3.80 3.82
N ARG A 423 -9.32 2.87 2.88
CA ARG A 423 -8.76 3.07 1.56
C ARG A 423 -9.72 2.54 0.50
N ARG A 424 -9.76 3.20 -0.65
CA ARG A 424 -10.53 2.75 -1.81
C ARG A 424 -10.15 1.35 -2.30
N ASP A 425 -8.90 0.94 -2.08
CA ASP A 425 -8.37 -0.37 -2.48
C ASP A 425 -9.11 -1.53 -1.79
N GLU A 426 -9.67 -1.28 -0.60
CA GLU A 426 -10.43 -2.27 0.18
C GLU A 426 -11.78 -2.64 -0.49
N MET A 427 -12.23 -1.87 -1.48
CA MET A 427 -13.50 -2.12 -2.18
C MET A 427 -13.33 -2.98 -3.44
N LEU A 428 -12.12 -3.05 -4.00
CA LEU A 428 -11.84 -3.64 -5.32
C LEU A 428 -12.39 -5.07 -5.45
N HIS A 429 -12.16 -5.91 -4.44
CA HIS A 429 -12.58 -7.33 -4.46
C HIS A 429 -13.95 -7.58 -3.83
N ARG A 430 -14.69 -6.52 -3.49
CA ARG A 430 -15.96 -6.59 -2.73
C ARG A 430 -17.15 -5.96 -3.46
N VAL A 431 -16.89 -5.14 -4.47
CA VAL A 431 -17.92 -4.49 -5.29
C VAL A 431 -17.71 -4.89 -6.74
N LYS A 432 -18.78 -5.27 -7.43
CA LYS A 432 -18.71 -5.63 -8.85
C LYS A 432 -18.32 -4.43 -9.70
N ASP A 433 -17.42 -4.64 -10.65
CA ASP A 433 -16.96 -3.65 -11.64
C ASP A 433 -16.45 -2.33 -11.05
N TYR A 434 -15.95 -2.36 -9.82
CA TYR A 434 -15.51 -1.18 -9.10
C TYR A 434 -14.23 -0.57 -9.69
N ARG A 435 -14.25 0.74 -9.92
CA ARG A 435 -13.11 1.52 -10.39
C ARG A 435 -12.69 2.56 -9.36
N PHE A 436 -11.41 2.91 -9.32
CA PHE A 436 -10.91 3.94 -8.38
C PHE A 436 -11.49 5.34 -8.61
N ARG A 437 -12.07 5.61 -9.79
CA ARG A 437 -12.82 6.85 -10.09
C ARG A 437 -14.10 6.95 -9.27
N ASP A 438 -14.79 5.83 -9.03
CA ASP A 438 -16.09 5.77 -8.33
C ASP A 438 -15.95 6.20 -6.86
N TRP A 439 -14.73 6.11 -6.31
CA TRP A 439 -14.42 6.61 -4.98
C TRP A 439 -14.74 8.10 -4.81
N LYS A 440 -14.67 8.90 -5.88
CA LYS A 440 -15.04 10.32 -5.84
C LYS A 440 -16.52 10.45 -5.48
N ASP A 441 -17.39 9.67 -6.10
CA ASP A 441 -18.83 9.72 -5.86
C ASP A 441 -19.17 9.23 -4.45
N ILE A 442 -18.58 8.10 -4.03
CA ILE A 442 -18.75 7.56 -2.67
C ILE A 442 -18.34 8.58 -1.60
N LYS A 443 -17.23 9.30 -1.83
CA LYS A 443 -16.72 10.28 -0.86
C LYS A 443 -17.65 11.50 -0.71
N HIS A 444 -18.35 11.89 -1.76
CA HIS A 444 -19.24 13.05 -1.78
C HIS A 444 -20.71 12.68 -1.54
N ASP A 445 -21.02 11.40 -1.36
CA ASP A 445 -22.33 10.95 -0.92
C ASP A 445 -22.71 11.60 0.43
N ASN A 446 -23.95 12.08 0.51
CA ASN A 446 -24.49 12.71 1.70
C ASN A 446 -24.59 11.74 2.88
N ASP A 447 -24.73 10.44 2.65
CA ASP A 447 -24.87 9.44 3.71
C ASP A 447 -23.52 8.91 4.21
N VAL A 448 -22.42 9.26 3.54
CA VAL A 448 -21.07 8.87 3.94
C VAL A 448 -20.47 9.89 4.91
N ILE A 449 -19.96 9.38 6.03
CA ILE A 449 -19.32 10.16 7.08
C ILE A 449 -17.86 9.75 7.20
N ASN A 450 -16.97 10.73 7.06
CA ASN A 450 -15.55 10.58 7.34
C ASN A 450 -15.24 10.98 8.78
N GLY A 451 -14.51 10.15 9.50
CA GLY A 451 -14.15 10.43 10.89
C GLY A 451 -13.02 9.56 11.41
N ARG A 452 -12.62 9.79 12.66
CA ARG A 452 -11.74 8.88 13.38
C ARG A 452 -12.62 7.88 14.12
N LEU A 453 -12.85 6.75 13.46
CA LEU A 453 -13.82 5.73 13.86
C LEU A 453 -13.22 4.88 14.99
N LEU A 454 -12.99 3.58 14.77
CA LEU A 454 -12.46 2.70 15.81
C LEU A 454 -10.93 2.79 15.90
N HIS A 455 -10.37 2.81 17.12
CA HIS A 455 -8.93 2.96 17.38
C HIS A 455 -8.28 4.18 16.71
N ASN A 456 -9.06 5.26 16.62
CA ASN A 456 -8.59 6.54 16.07
C ASN A 456 -8.13 6.48 14.59
N ARG A 457 -8.54 5.41 13.89
CA ARG A 457 -8.32 5.18 12.47
C ARG A 457 -9.22 6.11 11.66
N VAL A 458 -8.63 6.81 10.70
CA VAL A 458 -9.39 7.62 9.75
C VAL A 458 -10.03 6.66 8.76
N GLY A 459 -11.35 6.78 8.58
CA GLY A 459 -12.11 5.97 7.64
C GLY A 459 -13.44 6.62 7.27
N TYR A 460 -14.15 5.95 6.38
CA TYR A 460 -15.46 6.30 5.85
C TYR A 460 -16.46 5.23 6.28
N THR A 461 -17.59 5.66 6.82
CA THR A 461 -18.69 4.77 7.22
C THR A 461 -20.01 5.40 6.82
N MET A 462 -21.05 4.59 6.70
CA MET A 462 -22.41 5.07 6.44
C MET A 462 -23.01 5.67 7.72
N ALA A 463 -23.84 6.69 7.57
CA ALA A 463 -24.46 7.39 8.69
C ALA A 463 -25.33 6.47 9.58
N ASP A 464 -25.95 5.45 8.98
CA ASP A 464 -26.75 4.41 9.65
C ASP A 464 -25.92 3.48 10.55
N GLN A 465 -24.60 3.34 10.31
CA GLN A 465 -23.67 2.53 11.10
C GLN A 465 -23.09 3.29 12.31
N LEU A 466 -23.27 4.61 12.40
CA LEU A 466 -22.76 5.39 13.54
C LEU A 466 -23.24 4.90 14.91
N PRO A 467 -24.51 4.49 15.13
CA PRO A 467 -24.95 3.92 16.40
C PRO A 467 -24.13 2.70 16.83
N LEU A 468 -23.76 1.84 15.88
CA LEU A 468 -22.93 0.65 16.11
C LEU A 468 -21.51 1.06 16.49
N VAL A 469 -20.88 1.94 15.70
CA VAL A 469 -19.52 2.44 15.97
C VAL A 469 -19.43 3.14 17.33
N LEU A 470 -20.43 3.96 17.69
CA LEU A 470 -20.48 4.63 19.00
C LEU A 470 -20.71 3.62 20.15
N GLY A 471 -21.51 2.57 19.94
CA GLY A 471 -21.74 1.53 20.94
C GLY A 471 -20.49 0.74 21.31
N LEU A 472 -19.56 0.56 20.36
CA LEU A 472 -18.27 -0.12 20.57
C LEU A 472 -17.21 0.77 21.26
N ARG A 473 -17.52 2.05 21.48
CA ARG A 473 -16.65 3.02 22.15
C ARG A 473 -17.07 3.26 23.60
N GLY A 474 -16.11 3.70 24.41
CA GLY A 474 -16.40 4.22 25.75
C GLY A 474 -17.00 5.62 25.70
N ASP A 475 -17.47 6.09 26.85
CA ASP A 475 -18.04 7.43 26.96
C ASP A 475 -16.99 8.51 26.67
N PRO A 476 -17.35 9.57 25.90
CA PRO A 476 -16.43 10.63 25.57
C PRO A 476 -16.17 11.55 26.77
N TRP A 477 -14.96 12.10 26.83
CA TRP A 477 -14.59 13.17 27.75
C TRP A 477 -14.60 14.51 27.03
N ILE A 478 -15.39 15.46 27.48
CA ILE A 478 -15.57 16.76 26.82
C ILE A 478 -15.12 17.86 27.80
N GLY A 479 -14.13 18.65 27.40
CA GLY A 479 -13.73 19.85 28.14
C GLY A 479 -14.48 21.11 27.68
N ASP A 480 -14.36 22.20 28.44
CA ASP A 480 -15.14 23.43 28.24
C ASP A 480 -15.00 24.03 26.83
N LEU A 481 -13.79 24.04 26.26
CA LEU A 481 -13.54 24.57 24.92
C LEU A 481 -14.14 23.67 23.82
N GLU A 482 -14.17 22.37 24.06
CA GLU A 482 -14.71 21.36 23.15
C GLU A 482 -16.23 21.43 23.12
N GLU A 483 -16.86 21.62 24.29
CA GLU A 483 -18.29 21.88 24.43
C GLU A 483 -18.70 23.18 23.70
N ALA A 484 -17.97 24.28 23.92
CA ALA A 484 -18.22 25.55 23.24
C ALA A 484 -18.13 25.45 21.70
N LEU A 485 -17.21 24.62 21.17
CA LEU A 485 -17.10 24.36 19.74
C LEU A 485 -18.24 23.46 19.23
N LEU A 486 -18.68 22.46 20.01
CA LEU A 486 -19.80 21.59 19.65
C LEU A 486 -21.15 22.31 19.59
N GLU A 487 -21.37 23.30 20.46
CA GLU A 487 -22.57 24.12 20.47
C GLU A 487 -22.68 25.04 19.25
N LYS A 488 -21.55 25.52 18.72
CA LYS A 488 -21.52 26.36 17.51
C LYS A 488 -21.93 25.61 16.23
N ILE A 489 -21.88 24.28 16.20
CA ILE A 489 -22.12 23.49 14.98
C ILE A 489 -23.64 23.27 14.76
N PRO A 490 -24.25 23.86 13.71
CA PRO A 490 -25.67 23.73 13.42
C PRO A 490 -26.03 22.36 12.84
N LYS A 491 -27.31 22.12 12.53
CA LYS A 491 -27.78 20.82 11.99
C LYS A 491 -27.13 20.47 10.65
N GLU A 492 -27.08 21.45 9.76
CA GLU A 492 -26.51 21.36 8.40
C GLU A 492 -24.97 21.27 8.38
N GLY A 493 -24.33 21.42 9.54
CA GLY A 493 -22.89 21.43 9.67
C GLY A 493 -22.27 22.78 9.33
N MET A 494 -20.95 22.89 9.51
CA MET A 494 -20.22 24.15 9.38
C MET A 494 -18.80 23.90 8.86
N SER A 495 -18.25 24.83 8.08
CA SER A 495 -16.86 24.74 7.63
C SER A 495 -15.89 25.09 8.77
N ARG A 496 -14.64 24.63 8.66
CA ARG A 496 -13.59 25.01 9.63
C ARG A 496 -13.40 26.53 9.74
N ALA A 497 -13.58 27.25 8.63
CA ALA A 497 -13.35 28.69 8.59
C ALA A 497 -14.41 29.45 9.39
N GLU A 498 -15.68 29.06 9.22
CA GLU A 498 -16.83 29.55 9.99
C GLU A 498 -16.72 29.17 11.47
N LEU A 499 -16.33 27.92 11.77
CA LEU A 499 -16.22 27.46 13.16
C LEU A 499 -15.21 28.28 13.98
N PHE A 500 -14.13 28.73 13.32
CA PHE A 500 -13.08 29.54 13.93
C PHE A 500 -13.32 31.04 13.78
N GLU A 501 -14.45 31.44 13.21
CA GLU A 501 -14.86 32.83 13.14
C GLU A 501 -15.14 33.39 14.55
N GLY A 502 -14.71 34.64 14.78
CA GLY A 502 -14.77 35.28 16.11
C GLY A 502 -13.57 35.02 17.04
N TYR A 503 -12.64 34.11 16.71
CA TYR A 503 -11.40 33.94 17.47
C TYR A 503 -10.25 34.80 16.92
N PRO A 504 -9.35 35.32 17.78
CA PRO A 504 -8.27 36.20 17.35
C PRO A 504 -7.28 35.50 16.40
N LYS A 505 -6.87 36.22 15.35
CA LYS A 505 -5.94 35.78 14.28
C LYS A 505 -4.70 36.67 14.28
N GLY A 506 -3.52 36.11 14.01
CA GLY A 506 -2.25 36.85 13.94
C GLY A 506 -1.06 36.03 14.45
N LYS A 507 0.18 36.51 14.25
CA LYS A 507 1.39 35.85 14.75
C LYS A 507 1.42 35.79 16.29
N GLU A 508 0.88 36.80 16.96
CA GLU A 508 0.83 36.91 18.44
C GLU A 508 -0.15 35.92 19.09
N HIS A 509 -1.24 35.57 18.40
CA HIS A 509 -2.27 34.65 18.89
C HIS A 509 -2.11 33.21 18.37
N GLN A 510 -0.90 32.81 17.96
CA GLN A 510 -0.65 31.44 17.48
C GLN A 510 -0.97 30.36 18.52
N HIS A 511 -0.77 30.64 19.81
CA HIS A 511 -1.09 29.70 20.88
C HIS A 511 -2.59 29.37 20.92
N VAL A 512 -3.47 30.38 20.85
CA VAL A 512 -4.93 30.21 20.78
C VAL A 512 -5.33 29.36 19.58
N GLN A 513 -4.75 29.65 18.41
CA GLN A 513 -5.00 28.90 17.18
C GLN A 513 -4.51 27.43 17.27
N ARG A 514 -3.45 27.15 18.03
CA ARG A 514 -3.01 25.77 18.31
C ARG A 514 -3.98 25.07 19.25
N THR A 515 -4.45 25.73 20.31
CA THR A 515 -5.42 25.17 21.26
C THR A 515 -6.75 24.85 20.58
N LEU A 516 -7.29 25.76 19.76
CA LEU A 516 -8.51 25.51 18.96
C LEU A 516 -8.35 24.32 18.00
N LYS A 517 -7.19 24.21 17.36
CA LYS A 517 -6.86 23.05 16.51
C LYS A 517 -6.81 21.75 17.31
N SER A 518 -6.25 21.79 18.52
CA SER A 518 -6.18 20.64 19.41
C SER A 518 -7.57 20.21 19.88
N ALA A 519 -8.41 21.17 20.30
CA ALA A 519 -9.79 20.91 20.71
C ALA A 519 -10.61 20.29 19.57
N LEU A 520 -10.56 20.87 18.36
CA LEU A 520 -11.20 20.26 17.18
C LEU A 520 -10.65 18.85 16.90
N GLY A 521 -9.34 18.66 17.04
CA GLY A 521 -8.71 17.35 16.91
C GLY A 521 -9.18 16.34 17.96
N ASN A 522 -9.44 16.77 19.19
CA ASN A 522 -10.00 15.93 20.26
C ASN A 522 -11.45 15.55 19.97
N LEU A 523 -12.28 16.50 19.51
CA LEU A 523 -13.65 16.22 19.06
C LEU A 523 -13.67 15.16 17.95
N GLU A 524 -12.76 15.25 16.97
CA GLU A 524 -12.61 14.24 15.91
C GLU A 524 -12.15 12.88 16.46
N ARG A 525 -11.13 12.86 17.33
CA ARG A 525 -10.61 11.62 17.94
C ARG A 525 -11.68 10.87 18.71
N GLN A 526 -12.59 11.59 19.37
CA GLN A 526 -13.69 11.03 20.14
C GLN A 526 -14.97 10.75 19.32
N LEU A 527 -14.94 11.03 18.01
CA LEU A 527 -16.09 10.90 17.10
C LEU A 527 -17.33 11.71 17.55
N LEU A 528 -17.10 12.84 18.22
CA LEU A 528 -18.16 13.79 18.58
C LEU A 528 -18.65 14.57 17.36
N ILE A 529 -17.77 14.67 16.36
CA ILE A 529 -18.01 15.28 15.05
C ILE A 529 -17.58 14.33 13.93
N GLY A 530 -18.30 14.38 12.82
CA GLY A 530 -17.95 13.74 11.55
C GLY A 530 -17.78 14.78 10.44
N LYS A 531 -17.08 14.41 9.36
CA LYS A 531 -16.90 15.25 8.18
C LYS A 531 -17.71 14.68 7.03
N LYS A 532 -18.46 15.54 6.35
CA LYS A 532 -18.96 15.27 5.00
C LYS A 532 -18.18 16.13 4.02
N TYR A 533 -17.86 15.59 2.86
CA TYR A 533 -17.11 16.32 1.84
C TYR A 533 -18.07 16.82 0.78
N VAL A 534 -17.99 18.12 0.47
CA VAL A 534 -18.74 18.74 -0.62
C VAL A 534 -17.76 19.20 -1.68
N GLU A 535 -18.04 18.82 -2.93
CA GLU A 535 -17.29 19.31 -4.08
C GLU A 535 -17.69 20.76 -4.35
N LEU A 536 -16.69 21.64 -4.47
CA LEU A 536 -16.91 23.03 -4.83
C LEU A 536 -16.31 23.27 -6.21
N PRO A 537 -17.05 23.94 -7.13
CA PRO A 537 -16.51 24.31 -8.43
C PRO A 537 -15.20 25.07 -8.26
N ASN A 538 -14.21 24.77 -9.11
CA ASN A 538 -12.92 25.47 -9.19
C ASN A 538 -12.05 25.35 -7.91
N ARG A 539 -12.31 24.37 -7.03
CA ARG A 539 -11.44 24.04 -5.89
C ARG A 539 -10.87 22.62 -5.98
N LYS A 540 -9.54 22.52 -5.92
CA LYS A 540 -8.81 21.23 -5.93
C LYS A 540 -9.09 20.31 -4.74
N ARG A 541 -9.63 20.83 -3.63
CA ARG A 541 -9.91 20.05 -2.42
C ARG A 541 -11.37 20.21 -2.07
N SER A 542 -12.06 19.09 -1.89
CA SER A 542 -13.41 19.06 -1.34
C SER A 542 -13.45 19.81 -0.01
N LEU A 543 -14.51 20.60 0.20
CA LEU A 543 -14.73 21.28 1.45
C LEU A 543 -15.19 20.27 2.50
N ALA A 544 -14.52 20.21 3.64
CA ALA A 544 -14.97 19.42 4.77
C ALA A 544 -15.98 20.21 5.59
N ILE A 545 -17.21 19.70 5.68
CA ILE A 545 -18.27 20.24 6.52
C ILE A 545 -18.37 19.37 7.78
N PHE A 546 -18.18 20.01 8.93
CA PHE A 546 -18.22 19.36 10.24
C PHE A 546 -19.67 19.22 10.71
N HIS A 547 -20.08 18.00 10.97
CA HIS A 547 -21.40 17.64 11.48
C HIS A 547 -21.27 17.14 12.92
N ARG A 548 -22.12 17.63 13.81
CA ARG A 548 -22.22 17.15 15.18
C ARG A 548 -22.89 15.78 15.21
N ILE A 549 -22.22 14.79 15.79
CA ILE A 549 -22.73 13.43 16.03
C ILE A 549 -23.24 13.32 17.48
N HIS A 550 -22.50 13.92 18.42
CA HIS A 550 -22.83 13.89 19.85
C HIS A 550 -24.22 14.48 20.15
N ASN A 551 -25.04 13.75 20.92
CA ASN A 551 -26.45 14.02 21.25
C ASN A 551 -27.44 14.01 20.06
N ARG A 552 -26.98 13.71 18.83
CA ARG A 552 -27.87 13.51 17.67
C ARG A 552 -28.05 12.05 17.31
N VAL A 553 -26.98 11.27 17.41
CA VAL A 553 -27.01 9.83 17.19
C VAL A 553 -26.98 9.13 18.54
N LYS A 554 -27.97 8.29 18.82
CA LYS A 554 -28.01 7.51 20.06
C LYS A 554 -27.10 6.28 19.92
N PRO A 555 -26.13 6.07 20.82
CA PRO A 555 -25.28 4.88 20.77
C PRO A 555 -26.12 3.62 20.96
N MET A 556 -25.78 2.57 20.21
CA MET A 556 -26.32 1.24 20.46
C MET A 556 -25.82 0.73 21.82
N LYS A 557 -26.62 -0.07 22.52
CA LYS A 557 -26.14 -0.73 23.74
C LYS A 557 -24.96 -1.63 23.42
N PHE A 558 -23.97 -1.66 24.30
CA PHE A 558 -22.69 -2.34 24.05
C PHE A 558 -22.86 -3.84 23.81
N ASP A 559 -23.75 -4.53 24.53
CA ASP A 559 -24.10 -5.94 24.32
C ASP A 559 -24.59 -6.22 22.89
N LYS A 560 -25.52 -5.41 22.39
CA LYS A 560 -26.03 -5.51 21.03
C LYS A 560 -24.98 -5.14 20.00
N ALA A 561 -24.15 -4.13 20.27
CA ALA A 561 -23.09 -3.71 19.36
C ALA A 561 -22.04 -4.82 19.15
N VAL A 562 -21.65 -5.51 20.24
CA VAL A 562 -20.73 -6.66 20.17
C VAL A 562 -21.37 -7.84 19.43
N GLN A 563 -22.67 -8.11 19.67
CA GLN A 563 -23.41 -9.14 18.95
C GLN A 563 -23.41 -8.87 17.42
N PHE A 564 -23.85 -7.68 17.00
CA PHE A 564 -23.86 -7.30 15.58
C PHE A 564 -22.46 -7.34 14.95
N LEU A 565 -21.43 -6.94 15.70
CA LEU A 565 -20.05 -7.04 15.23
C LEU A 565 -19.67 -8.50 14.95
N ILE A 566 -19.95 -9.43 15.88
CA ILE A 566 -19.66 -10.87 15.70
C ILE A 566 -20.46 -11.46 14.55
N GLU A 567 -21.73 -11.08 14.38
CA GLU A 567 -22.53 -11.52 13.22
C GLU A 567 -21.91 -11.08 11.88
N LYS A 568 -21.20 -9.94 11.83
CA LYS A 568 -20.56 -9.43 10.61
C LYS A 568 -19.15 -9.96 10.37
N ILE A 569 -18.29 -10.01 11.40
CA ILE A 569 -16.86 -10.36 11.25
C ILE A 569 -16.53 -11.77 11.77
N GLY A 570 -17.46 -12.36 12.52
CA GLY A 570 -17.27 -13.64 13.19
C GLY A 570 -17.19 -14.79 12.18
N PRO A 571 -16.58 -15.92 12.57
CA PRO A 571 -16.00 -16.25 13.87
C PRO A 571 -14.78 -15.41 14.23
N VAL A 572 -14.59 -14.99 15.49
CA VAL A 572 -13.52 -14.05 15.88
C VAL A 572 -12.99 -14.32 17.31
N ARG A 573 -11.68 -14.09 17.53
CA ARG A 573 -11.05 -14.22 18.85
C ARG A 573 -11.29 -12.99 19.72
N LEU A 574 -11.25 -13.17 21.04
CA LEU A 574 -11.27 -12.07 22.02
C LEU A 574 -10.20 -11.01 21.70
N HIS A 575 -8.95 -11.44 21.44
CA HIS A 575 -7.87 -10.50 21.13
C HIS A 575 -8.10 -9.75 19.82
N THR A 576 -8.70 -10.39 18.81
CA THR A 576 -9.01 -9.75 17.53
C THR A 576 -10.15 -8.74 17.66
N LEU A 577 -11.16 -9.03 18.50
CA LEU A 577 -12.24 -8.08 18.82
C LEU A 577 -11.71 -6.78 19.43
N ARG A 578 -10.56 -6.82 20.13
CA ARG A 578 -9.90 -5.61 20.64
C ARG A 578 -9.51 -4.63 19.56
N PHE A 579 -9.34 -5.04 18.29
CA PHE A 579 -9.07 -4.11 17.18
C PHE A 579 -10.32 -3.34 16.70
N PHE A 580 -11.50 -3.71 17.18
CA PHE A 580 -12.78 -3.11 16.84
C PHE A 580 -13.48 -2.48 18.06
N VAL A 581 -13.10 -2.88 19.28
CA VAL A 581 -13.67 -2.37 20.53
C VAL A 581 -12.67 -1.46 21.23
N SER A 582 -13.11 -0.27 21.66
CA SER A 582 -12.27 0.71 22.39
C SER A 582 -12.54 0.74 23.90
N ARG A 583 -13.32 -0.20 24.42
CA ARG A 583 -13.61 -0.40 25.86
C ARG A 583 -12.59 -1.35 26.52
N PRO A 584 -12.51 -1.36 27.86
CA PRO A 584 -11.66 -2.29 28.61
C PRO A 584 -11.93 -3.76 28.25
N VAL A 585 -10.89 -4.59 28.34
CA VAL A 585 -10.95 -6.01 27.92
C VAL A 585 -11.82 -6.82 28.88
N GLU A 586 -11.84 -6.43 30.15
CA GLU A 586 -12.61 -7.04 31.22
C GLU A 586 -14.12 -6.93 30.94
N GLU A 587 -14.57 -5.73 30.54
CA GLU A 587 -15.97 -5.46 30.18
C GLU A 587 -16.37 -6.26 28.92
N LEU A 588 -15.50 -6.34 27.91
CA LEU A 588 -15.73 -7.14 26.72
C LEU A 588 -15.85 -8.64 27.05
N ALA A 589 -14.98 -9.16 27.90
CA ALA A 589 -15.00 -10.57 28.31
C ALA A 589 -16.26 -10.92 29.11
N GLU A 590 -16.72 -10.03 30.00
CA GLU A 590 -17.97 -10.21 30.74
C GLU A 590 -19.19 -10.25 29.80
N ILE A 591 -19.26 -9.35 28.82
CA ILE A 591 -20.35 -9.32 27.85
C ILE A 591 -20.35 -10.55 26.95
N LEU A 592 -19.19 -11.02 26.51
CA LEU A 592 -19.09 -12.25 25.73
C LEU A 592 -19.64 -13.45 26.52
N ARG A 593 -19.29 -13.57 27.81
CA ARG A 593 -19.87 -14.61 28.69
C ARG A 593 -21.38 -14.47 28.83
N ASN A 594 -21.90 -13.24 28.96
CA ASN A 594 -23.35 -13.00 29.07
C ASN A 594 -24.07 -13.32 27.75
N LEU A 595 -23.48 -13.01 26.61
CA LEU A 595 -24.02 -13.33 25.28
C LEU A 595 -24.00 -14.85 25.01
N GLU A 596 -22.95 -15.54 25.46
CA GLU A 596 -22.84 -17.01 25.40
C GLU A 596 -23.89 -17.66 26.32
N ASN A 597 -24.00 -17.23 27.58
CA ASN A 597 -24.99 -17.74 28.52
C ASN A 597 -26.45 -17.46 28.09
N SER A 598 -26.68 -16.42 27.29
CA SER A 598 -28.00 -16.10 26.73
C SER A 598 -28.25 -16.69 25.35
N ASP A 599 -27.36 -17.57 24.89
CA ASP A 599 -27.45 -18.28 23.61
C ASP A 599 -27.65 -17.35 22.40
N LYS A 600 -26.95 -16.19 22.42
CA LYS A 600 -26.93 -15.23 21.30
C LYS A 600 -25.68 -15.35 20.43
N ILE A 601 -24.62 -15.93 20.98
CA ILE A 601 -23.38 -16.26 20.27
C ILE A 601 -22.97 -17.68 20.64
N VAL A 602 -22.28 -18.34 19.73
CA VAL A 602 -21.77 -19.70 19.91
C VAL A 602 -20.24 -19.65 20.00
N ARG A 603 -19.70 -20.36 21.00
CA ARG A 603 -18.27 -20.57 21.15
C ARG A 603 -17.83 -21.78 20.31
N VAL A 604 -17.01 -21.52 19.31
CA VAL A 604 -16.40 -22.52 18.44
C VAL A 604 -14.93 -22.64 18.82
N VAL A 605 -14.46 -23.87 19.05
CA VAL A 605 -13.05 -24.12 19.37
C VAL A 605 -12.33 -24.56 18.11
N ALA A 606 -11.26 -23.85 17.74
CA ALA A 606 -10.40 -24.22 16.61
C ALA A 606 -9.02 -24.64 17.10
N LEU A 607 -8.41 -25.62 16.43
CA LEU A 607 -7.10 -26.14 16.82
C LEU A 607 -5.98 -25.25 16.25
N GLN A 608 -5.23 -24.56 17.11
CA GLN A 608 -4.05 -23.77 16.72
C GLN A 608 -2.93 -23.91 17.76
N PRO A 609 -1.88 -24.67 17.45
CA PRO A 609 -1.19 -25.66 18.32
C PRO A 609 -1.97 -26.22 19.53
N ASP A 610 -2.67 -25.36 20.27
CA ASP A 610 -3.62 -25.58 21.34
C ASP A 610 -5.06 -25.22 20.93
N PRO A 611 -6.08 -25.81 21.59
CA PRO A 611 -7.47 -25.41 21.38
C PRO A 611 -7.69 -23.93 21.73
N THR A 612 -8.18 -23.15 20.77
CA THR A 612 -8.40 -21.72 20.91
C THR A 612 -9.87 -21.38 20.70
N ASP A 613 -10.44 -20.56 21.59
CA ASP A 613 -11.84 -20.15 21.55
C ASP A 613 -12.08 -19.02 20.53
N TYR A 614 -13.06 -19.24 19.66
CA TYR A 614 -13.64 -18.28 18.73
C TYR A 614 -15.11 -18.03 19.06
N TYR A 615 -15.54 -16.78 18.97
CA TYR A 615 -16.94 -16.39 19.13
C TYR A 615 -17.57 -16.19 17.76
N SER A 616 -18.71 -16.81 17.52
CA SER A 616 -19.40 -16.83 16.23
C SER A 616 -20.91 -16.67 16.40
N SER A 617 -21.62 -16.35 15.31
CA SER A 617 -23.08 -16.46 15.29
C SER A 617 -23.50 -17.91 15.13
N HIS A 618 -24.77 -18.23 15.43
CA HIS A 618 -25.31 -19.58 15.21
C HIS A 618 -25.22 -20.02 13.75
N GLU A 619 -25.52 -19.12 12.81
CA GLU A 619 -25.42 -19.39 11.36
C GLU A 619 -23.98 -19.73 10.95
N ASP A 620 -23.00 -18.98 11.47
CA ASP A 620 -21.58 -19.25 11.19
C ASP A 620 -21.13 -20.58 11.80
N ALA A 621 -21.56 -20.89 13.03
CA ALA A 621 -21.21 -22.12 13.72
C ALA A 621 -21.77 -23.35 12.99
N GLU A 622 -23.01 -23.27 12.50
CA GLU A 622 -23.61 -24.34 11.71
C GLU A 622 -22.90 -24.53 10.36
N ALA A 623 -22.53 -23.43 9.70
CA ALA A 623 -21.79 -23.49 8.44
C ALA A 623 -20.43 -24.22 8.60
N LEU A 624 -19.73 -24.03 9.73
CA LEU A 624 -18.44 -24.65 10.02
C LEU A 624 -18.50 -26.17 10.25
N LEU A 625 -19.68 -26.76 10.47
CA LEU A 625 -19.84 -28.20 10.63
C LEU A 625 -19.66 -28.96 9.30
N SER A 626 -19.81 -28.28 8.16
CA SER A 626 -19.70 -28.88 6.84
C SER A 626 -18.42 -28.42 6.13
N PRO A 627 -17.72 -29.31 5.39
CA PRO A 627 -16.56 -28.92 4.60
C PRO A 627 -16.98 -27.93 3.50
N MET A 628 -16.36 -26.75 3.49
CA MET A 628 -16.62 -25.69 2.51
C MET A 628 -15.69 -25.84 1.30
N PRO A 629 -16.14 -25.47 0.09
CA PRO A 629 -15.23 -25.30 -1.03
C PRO A 629 -14.27 -24.14 -0.73
N GLU A 630 -12.99 -24.36 -0.94
CA GLU A 630 -11.99 -23.31 -0.79
C GLU A 630 -12.08 -22.33 -1.96
N ASP A 631 -12.24 -21.04 -1.66
CA ASP A 631 -12.07 -19.99 -2.66
C ASP A 631 -10.57 -19.85 -2.97
N ARG A 632 -10.20 -20.07 -4.23
CA ARG A 632 -8.82 -20.04 -4.73
C ARG A 632 -8.54 -18.88 -5.67
N THR A 633 -9.43 -17.88 -5.71
CA THR A 633 -9.20 -16.67 -6.50
C THR A 633 -8.01 -15.88 -5.97
N MET A 634 -7.18 -15.37 -6.90
CA MET A 634 -6.04 -14.54 -6.57
C MET A 634 -6.49 -13.11 -6.24
N ARG A 635 -5.94 -12.53 -5.17
CA ARG A 635 -6.24 -11.16 -4.76
C ARG A 635 -4.99 -10.42 -4.32
N ILE A 636 -4.81 -9.22 -4.85
CA ILE A 636 -3.80 -8.27 -4.38
C ILE A 636 -4.48 -7.35 -3.37
N LEU A 637 -4.04 -7.41 -2.12
CA LEU A 637 -4.65 -6.67 -1.02
C LEU A 637 -3.72 -5.59 -0.48
N SER A 638 -4.30 -4.59 0.19
CA SER A 638 -3.53 -3.63 0.96
C SER A 638 -3.29 -4.14 2.37
N GLN A 639 -2.17 -3.77 3.00
CA GLN A 639 -1.91 -4.17 4.39
C GLN A 639 -2.94 -3.63 5.40
N SER A 640 -3.67 -2.55 5.06
CA SER A 640 -4.73 -2.02 5.92
C SER A 640 -6.04 -2.79 5.79
N ASP A 641 -6.16 -3.69 4.81
CA ASP A 641 -7.38 -4.47 4.60
C ASP A 641 -7.76 -5.22 5.90
N PRO A 642 -9.05 -5.24 6.29
CA PRO A 642 -9.50 -5.95 7.48
C PRO A 642 -9.12 -7.43 7.50
N PHE A 643 -9.12 -8.09 6.34
CA PHE A 643 -8.71 -9.49 6.22
C PHE A 643 -7.21 -9.66 6.48
N CYS A 644 -6.35 -8.84 5.85
CA CYS A 644 -4.90 -8.87 6.07
C CYS A 644 -4.53 -8.53 7.52
N SER A 645 -5.22 -7.56 8.13
CA SER A 645 -4.98 -7.12 9.50
C SER A 645 -5.21 -8.25 10.52
N ARG A 646 -6.17 -9.15 10.24
CA ARG A 646 -6.50 -10.30 11.08
C ARG A 646 -5.38 -11.36 11.11
N PHE A 647 -4.74 -11.60 9.97
CA PHE A 647 -3.70 -12.61 9.78
C PHE A 647 -2.29 -12.02 9.67
N ILE A 648 -2.10 -10.77 10.12
CA ILE A 648 -0.86 -10.03 9.88
C ILE A 648 0.41 -10.72 10.41
N GLN A 649 0.31 -11.49 11.49
CA GLN A 649 1.45 -12.24 12.02
C GLN A 649 1.83 -13.43 11.12
N GLU A 650 0.85 -14.15 10.59
CA GLU A 650 1.06 -15.26 9.63
C GLU A 650 1.66 -14.71 8.33
N ILE A 651 1.11 -13.60 7.83
CA ILE A 651 1.62 -12.90 6.64
C ILE A 651 3.08 -12.49 6.85
N ARG A 652 3.42 -11.89 8.01
CA ARG A 652 4.78 -11.45 8.33
C ARG A 652 5.76 -12.60 8.51
N LEU A 653 5.29 -13.76 8.97
CA LEU A 653 6.10 -14.97 9.08
C LEU A 653 6.50 -15.49 7.69
N ILE A 654 5.55 -15.51 6.75
CA ILE A 654 5.75 -16.07 5.40
C ILE A 654 6.44 -15.05 4.48
N LEU A 655 5.88 -13.85 4.34
CA LEU A 655 6.32 -12.83 3.38
C LEU A 655 7.39 -11.88 3.95
N LYS A 656 7.84 -12.12 5.18
CA LYS A 656 8.78 -11.27 5.94
C LYS A 656 8.20 -9.87 6.22
N GLN A 657 8.87 -9.09 7.07
CA GLN A 657 8.43 -7.74 7.40
C GLN A 657 8.75 -6.73 6.29
N GLY A 658 7.83 -5.82 5.99
CA GLY A 658 8.01 -4.74 5.00
C GLY A 658 6.70 -4.03 4.66
N TRP A 659 6.78 -2.93 3.91
CA TRP A 659 5.64 -2.22 3.34
C TRP A 659 5.41 -2.70 1.91
N TYR A 660 4.49 -3.63 1.69
CA TYR A 660 4.20 -4.22 0.37
C TYR A 660 2.71 -4.57 0.28
N HIS A 661 2.20 -4.75 -0.94
CA HIS A 661 0.88 -5.32 -1.18
C HIS A 661 1.00 -6.84 -1.14
N PRO A 662 0.44 -7.54 -0.13
CA PRO A 662 0.42 -8.99 -0.13
C PRO A 662 -0.49 -9.53 -1.24
N VAL A 663 -0.02 -10.59 -1.89
CA VAL A 663 -0.77 -11.36 -2.90
C VAL A 663 -1.25 -12.64 -2.24
N PHE A 664 -2.55 -12.86 -2.28
CA PHE A 664 -3.21 -14.03 -1.73
C PHE A 664 -3.74 -14.92 -2.83
N LYS A 665 -3.66 -16.23 -2.64
CA LYS A 665 -4.46 -17.23 -3.36
C LYS A 665 -5.40 -17.87 -2.35
N GLY A 666 -6.65 -17.42 -2.34
CA GLY A 666 -7.57 -17.74 -1.25
C GLY A 666 -7.08 -17.22 0.10
N VAL A 667 -6.85 -18.15 1.03
CA VAL A 667 -6.34 -17.85 2.38
C VAL A 667 -4.82 -17.69 2.40
N ASP A 668 -4.11 -18.28 1.45
CA ASP A 668 -2.65 -18.40 1.50
C ASP A 668 -1.95 -17.15 0.96
N PRO A 669 -1.03 -16.53 1.73
CA PRO A 669 -0.18 -15.46 1.21
C PRO A 669 0.92 -16.08 0.34
N ILE A 670 0.85 -15.88 -0.97
CA ILE A 670 1.74 -16.49 -1.96
C ILE A 670 2.88 -15.57 -2.40
N GLY A 671 2.70 -14.26 -2.28
CA GLY A 671 3.63 -13.30 -2.85
C GLY A 671 3.47 -11.89 -2.31
N ARG A 672 4.36 -11.00 -2.73
CA ARG A 672 4.35 -9.59 -2.32
C ARG A 672 4.74 -8.68 -3.47
N ILE A 673 4.16 -7.48 -3.49
CA ILE A 673 4.48 -6.44 -4.47
C ILE A 673 4.91 -5.17 -3.75
N LEU A 674 6.15 -4.75 -4.00
CA LEU A 674 6.70 -3.50 -3.48
C LEU A 674 6.50 -2.40 -4.53
N MET A 675 5.42 -1.63 -4.37
CA MET A 675 5.10 -0.52 -5.27
C MET A 675 4.71 0.74 -4.50
N PHE A 676 5.01 1.91 -5.07
CA PHE A 676 4.59 3.21 -4.54
C PHE A 676 4.49 4.25 -5.65
N VAL A 677 3.64 5.26 -5.44
CA VAL A 677 3.46 6.35 -6.40
C VAL A 677 4.52 7.42 -6.15
N VAL A 678 5.34 7.72 -7.17
CA VAL A 678 6.38 8.76 -7.16
C VAL A 678 6.13 9.69 -8.32
N ASN A 679 6.14 11.01 -8.09
CA ASN A 679 6.17 12.02 -9.16
C ASN A 679 5.22 11.72 -10.35
N ASP A 680 3.99 11.33 -10.03
CA ASP A 680 2.89 11.04 -10.98
C ASP A 680 3.06 9.73 -11.82
N TYR A 681 3.99 8.84 -11.47
CA TYR A 681 4.08 7.45 -11.97
C TYR A 681 4.07 6.40 -10.84
N LEU A 682 3.83 5.13 -11.20
CA LEU A 682 3.88 4.01 -10.28
C LEU A 682 5.26 3.34 -10.34
N GLU A 683 6.02 3.40 -9.26
CA GLU A 683 7.32 2.75 -9.15
C GLU A 683 7.15 1.38 -8.49
N ILE A 684 7.50 0.31 -9.22
CA ILE A 684 7.44 -1.08 -8.79
C ILE A 684 8.89 -1.55 -8.58
N LYS A 685 9.31 -1.61 -7.33
CA LYS A 685 10.69 -1.97 -6.97
C LYS A 685 10.98 -3.45 -7.10
N ASP A 686 10.06 -4.30 -6.65
CA ASP A 686 10.21 -5.75 -6.69
C ASP A 686 8.83 -6.42 -6.64
N ILE A 687 8.66 -7.49 -7.41
CA ILE A 687 7.51 -8.37 -7.40
C ILE A 687 8.02 -9.76 -7.02
N ASN A 688 7.53 -10.36 -5.93
CA ASN A 688 7.93 -11.71 -5.55
C ASN A 688 6.74 -12.65 -5.65
N ILE A 689 6.71 -13.47 -6.69
CA ILE A 689 5.61 -14.40 -7.01
C ILE A 689 6.20 -15.69 -7.61
N PRO A 690 5.74 -16.88 -7.14
CA PRO A 690 6.14 -18.16 -7.72
C PRO A 690 5.75 -18.30 -9.20
N HIS A 691 6.58 -19.01 -9.98
CA HIS A 691 6.37 -19.20 -11.42
C HIS A 691 5.04 -19.89 -11.76
N SER A 692 4.55 -20.79 -10.90
CA SER A 692 3.29 -21.50 -11.08
C SER A 692 2.05 -20.59 -11.09
N TYR A 693 2.13 -19.37 -10.55
CA TYR A 693 0.99 -18.46 -10.44
C TYR A 693 1.06 -17.26 -11.38
N LEU A 694 1.99 -17.28 -12.33
CA LEU A 694 2.29 -16.13 -13.18
C LEU A 694 1.13 -15.70 -14.08
N ASP A 695 0.38 -16.65 -14.65
CA ASP A 695 -0.75 -16.33 -15.54
C ASP A 695 -1.93 -15.70 -14.77
N GLU A 696 -2.34 -16.28 -13.64
CA GLU A 696 -3.37 -15.70 -12.76
C GLU A 696 -2.94 -14.33 -12.19
N PHE A 697 -1.64 -14.21 -11.88
CA PHE A 697 -1.08 -12.96 -11.41
C PHE A 697 -1.15 -11.87 -12.48
N LYS A 698 -0.84 -12.20 -13.74
CA LYS A 698 -0.90 -11.26 -14.87
C LYS A 698 -2.27 -10.58 -14.94
N ASP A 699 -3.35 -11.35 -14.90
CA ASP A 699 -4.71 -10.83 -15.02
C ASP A 699 -5.07 -9.92 -13.84
N THR A 700 -4.82 -10.40 -12.61
CA THR A 700 -5.10 -9.66 -11.37
C THR A 700 -4.25 -8.38 -11.27
N PHE A 701 -3.01 -8.43 -11.72
CA PHE A 701 -2.09 -7.31 -11.72
C PHE A 701 -2.45 -6.29 -12.80
N ASN A 702 -2.91 -6.73 -13.98
CA ASN A 702 -3.38 -5.83 -15.02
C ASN A 702 -4.60 -5.01 -14.55
N GLU A 703 -5.58 -5.66 -13.90
CA GLU A 703 -6.75 -4.98 -13.32
C GLU A 703 -6.33 -3.91 -12.30
N LEU A 704 -5.33 -4.24 -11.46
CA LEU A 704 -4.79 -3.28 -10.50
C LEU A 704 -4.14 -2.08 -11.21
N LEU A 705 -3.29 -2.32 -12.22
CA LEU A 705 -2.62 -1.27 -12.98
C LEU A 705 -3.62 -0.36 -13.72
N GLU A 706 -4.69 -0.93 -14.29
CA GLU A 706 -5.76 -0.15 -14.91
C GLU A 706 -6.49 0.76 -13.91
N ASN A 707 -6.71 0.29 -12.69
CA ASN A 707 -7.28 1.11 -11.62
C ASN A 707 -6.35 2.25 -11.19
N TYR A 708 -5.02 2.06 -11.26
CA TYR A 708 -4.07 3.15 -11.00
C TYR A 708 -4.13 4.27 -12.04
N ARG A 709 -4.56 3.99 -13.29
CA ARG A 709 -4.79 5.02 -14.32
C ARG A 709 -5.88 6.01 -13.91
N ASP A 710 -6.90 5.56 -13.17
CA ASP A 710 -7.96 6.43 -12.63
C ASP A 710 -7.42 7.37 -11.52
N ARG A 711 -6.18 7.17 -11.05
CA ARG A 711 -5.49 8.06 -10.12
C ARG A 711 -4.62 9.11 -10.82
N LEU A 712 -4.72 9.24 -12.14
CA LEU A 712 -3.81 10.04 -12.97
C LEU A 712 -2.37 9.49 -12.95
N VAL A 713 -2.23 8.18 -12.72
CA VAL A 713 -0.95 7.46 -12.72
C VAL A 713 -0.98 6.46 -13.86
N ASP A 714 -0.63 6.94 -15.06
CA ASP A 714 -0.71 6.12 -16.28
C ASP A 714 0.59 5.37 -16.60
N VAL A 715 1.72 5.88 -16.11
CA VAL A 715 3.04 5.27 -16.34
C VAL A 715 3.41 4.40 -15.15
N SER A 716 3.91 3.20 -15.43
CA SER A 716 4.45 2.29 -14.42
C SER A 716 5.87 1.88 -14.80
N VAL A 717 6.78 1.86 -13.83
CA VAL A 717 8.18 1.46 -14.02
C VAL A 717 8.50 0.30 -13.10
N ILE A 718 9.06 -0.78 -13.64
CA ILE A 718 9.45 -1.97 -12.89
C ILE A 718 10.98 -2.15 -12.91
N HIS A 719 11.55 -2.50 -11.75
CA HIS A 719 13.00 -2.67 -11.54
C HIS A 719 13.43 -4.13 -11.42
N ALA A 720 12.70 -4.93 -10.64
CA ALA A 720 13.06 -6.32 -10.35
C ALA A 720 11.83 -7.22 -10.29
N PHE A 721 12.05 -8.51 -10.59
CA PHE A 721 11.12 -9.60 -10.41
C PHE A 721 11.83 -10.74 -9.68
N ASN A 722 11.25 -11.24 -8.60
CA ASN A 722 11.82 -12.24 -7.70
C ASN A 722 13.24 -11.91 -7.19
N GLY A 723 13.54 -10.60 -7.03
CA GLY A 723 14.86 -10.13 -6.63
C GLY A 723 15.92 -10.14 -7.74
N VAL A 724 15.56 -10.54 -8.96
CA VAL A 724 16.40 -10.47 -10.17
C VAL A 724 16.02 -9.21 -10.94
N PRO A 725 16.99 -8.42 -11.46
CA PRO A 725 16.69 -7.31 -12.36
C PRO A 725 15.84 -7.74 -13.55
N VAL A 726 14.93 -6.88 -14.01
CA VAL A 726 13.93 -7.26 -15.03
C VAL A 726 14.57 -7.68 -16.36
N HIS A 727 15.74 -7.11 -16.71
CA HIS A 727 16.48 -7.48 -17.92
C HIS A 727 17.06 -8.90 -17.87
N ASP A 728 17.43 -9.37 -16.67
CA ASP A 728 18.04 -10.67 -16.42
C ASP A 728 17.00 -11.78 -16.13
N CYS A 729 15.71 -11.44 -16.18
CA CYS A 729 14.65 -12.39 -15.90
C CYS A 729 14.47 -13.41 -17.05
N ASP A 730 13.96 -14.59 -16.70
CA ASP A 730 13.67 -15.69 -17.63
C ASP A 730 12.69 -15.29 -18.74
N GLU A 731 12.76 -15.95 -19.90
CA GLU A 731 11.92 -15.68 -21.08
C GLU A 731 10.42 -15.65 -20.75
N ASN A 732 9.95 -16.52 -19.86
CA ASN A 732 8.56 -16.56 -19.41
C ASN A 732 8.12 -15.26 -18.72
N VAL A 733 8.96 -14.72 -17.83
CA VAL A 733 8.69 -13.47 -17.11
C VAL A 733 8.74 -12.30 -18.09
N GLN A 734 9.69 -12.31 -19.03
CA GLN A 734 9.76 -11.29 -20.08
C GLN A 734 8.52 -11.29 -20.97
N GLN A 735 8.00 -12.47 -21.33
CA GLN A 735 6.77 -12.59 -22.10
C GLN A 735 5.58 -11.99 -21.35
N ILE A 736 5.41 -12.29 -20.07
CA ILE A 736 4.31 -11.75 -19.25
C ILE A 736 4.42 -10.23 -19.13
N LEU A 737 5.62 -9.71 -18.91
CA LEU A 737 5.84 -8.27 -18.84
C LEU A 737 5.51 -7.59 -20.17
N SER A 738 5.88 -8.21 -21.30
CA SER A 738 5.50 -7.76 -22.64
C SER A 738 3.98 -7.77 -22.85
N GLU A 739 3.30 -8.85 -22.47
CA GLU A 739 1.83 -8.95 -22.52
C GLU A 739 1.14 -7.93 -21.61
N LEU A 740 1.75 -7.58 -20.47
CA LEU A 740 1.31 -6.49 -19.60
C LEU A 740 1.65 -5.10 -20.16
N GLY A 741 2.27 -5.00 -21.34
CA GLY A 741 2.62 -3.74 -21.99
C GLY A 741 3.86 -3.05 -21.40
N PHE A 742 4.75 -3.77 -20.72
CA PHE A 742 6.05 -3.27 -20.31
C PHE A 742 7.09 -3.46 -21.43
N SER A 743 7.81 -2.39 -21.75
CA SER A 743 8.94 -2.40 -22.69
C SER A 743 10.24 -1.95 -22.00
N SER A 744 11.39 -2.34 -22.56
CA SER A 744 12.69 -1.91 -22.04
C SER A 744 12.86 -0.39 -22.14
N MET A 745 13.36 0.22 -21.07
CA MET A 745 13.68 1.64 -21.00
C MET A 745 14.96 2.02 -21.77
N GLY A 746 15.70 1.04 -22.29
CA GLY A 746 16.96 1.24 -23.02
C GLY A 746 18.17 1.55 -22.12
N ASP A 747 17.99 1.50 -20.80
CA ASP A 747 19.02 1.66 -19.78
C ASP A 747 19.55 0.33 -19.23
N GLU A 748 19.14 -0.79 -19.85
CA GLU A 748 19.46 -2.17 -19.44
C GLU A 748 19.06 -2.54 -18.01
N GLU A 749 18.30 -1.69 -17.30
CA GLU A 749 17.93 -1.93 -15.90
C GLU A 749 16.42 -2.01 -15.69
N ARG A 750 15.64 -1.15 -16.35
CA ARG A 750 14.23 -0.92 -16.03
C ARG A 750 13.31 -1.13 -17.22
N TYR A 751 12.06 -1.49 -16.92
CA TYR A 751 11.01 -1.61 -17.91
C TYR A 751 9.89 -0.62 -17.60
N ILE A 752 9.27 -0.06 -18.64
CA ILE A 752 8.24 0.97 -18.57
C ILE A 752 6.96 0.52 -19.26
N ARG A 753 5.81 0.82 -18.66
CA ARG A 753 4.47 0.64 -19.24
C ARG A 753 3.80 2.00 -19.42
N GLY A 754 3.16 2.21 -20.56
CA GLY A 754 2.33 3.40 -20.84
C GLY A 754 3.11 4.68 -21.14
N GLY A 755 4.42 4.58 -21.41
CA GLY A 755 5.24 5.74 -21.77
C GLY A 755 6.55 5.36 -22.48
N VAL A 756 7.19 6.37 -23.05
CA VAL A 756 8.43 6.28 -23.84
C VAL A 756 9.57 6.96 -23.10
N VAL A 757 10.79 6.44 -23.27
CA VAL A 757 12.00 7.03 -22.69
C VAL A 757 12.89 7.54 -23.81
N GLN A 758 12.85 8.85 -24.02
CA GLN A 758 13.65 9.59 -24.99
C GLN A 758 14.10 10.90 -24.35
N PRO A 759 14.98 10.83 -23.35
CA PRO A 759 15.38 12.01 -22.60
C PRO A 759 16.20 12.93 -23.50
N MET A 760 15.85 14.22 -23.48
CA MET A 760 16.58 15.27 -24.20
C MET A 760 17.15 16.31 -23.23
N PRO A 761 18.26 16.97 -23.61
CA PRO A 761 18.82 18.05 -22.81
C PRO A 761 17.83 19.21 -22.64
N ARG A 762 17.69 19.71 -21.42
CA ARG A 762 16.82 20.88 -21.12
C ARG A 762 17.12 22.09 -21.99
N LYS A 763 18.38 22.27 -22.41
CA LYS A 763 18.80 23.35 -23.34
C LYS A 763 18.05 23.28 -24.66
N GLN A 764 17.90 22.07 -25.20
CA GLN A 764 17.26 21.81 -26.48
C GLN A 764 15.74 22.05 -26.39
N ILE A 765 15.13 21.60 -25.29
CA ILE A 765 13.71 21.85 -25.00
C ILE A 765 13.43 23.35 -24.85
N ASN A 766 14.24 24.06 -24.05
CA ASN A 766 14.10 25.50 -23.86
C ASN A 766 14.32 26.27 -25.17
N ARG A 767 15.24 25.81 -26.04
CA ARG A 767 15.45 26.40 -27.37
C ARG A 767 14.20 26.30 -28.24
N SER A 768 13.60 25.11 -28.31
CA SER A 768 12.35 24.89 -29.04
C SER A 768 11.22 25.75 -28.46
N LEU A 769 11.08 25.76 -27.13
CA LEU A 769 10.10 26.60 -26.42
C LEU A 769 10.26 28.10 -26.76
N PHE A 770 11.48 28.63 -26.72
CA PHE A 770 11.72 30.04 -27.06
C PHE A 770 11.44 30.34 -28.52
N HIS A 771 11.62 29.37 -29.42
CA HIS A 771 11.29 29.52 -30.83
C HIS A 771 9.78 29.64 -31.05
N HIS A 772 8.98 28.70 -30.54
CA HIS A 772 7.52 28.68 -30.72
C HIS A 772 6.80 29.81 -29.98
N HIS A 773 7.35 30.31 -28.87
CA HIS A 773 6.80 31.46 -28.15
C HIS A 773 7.36 32.83 -28.62
N SER A 774 7.99 32.90 -29.79
CA SER A 774 8.53 34.11 -30.42
C SER A 774 9.59 34.88 -29.60
N LEU A 775 10.33 34.20 -28.71
CA LEU A 775 11.41 34.82 -27.91
C LEU A 775 12.80 34.62 -28.54
N HIS A 776 12.94 33.63 -29.41
CA HIS A 776 14.17 33.34 -30.14
C HIS A 776 14.45 34.42 -31.20
N GLN A 777 15.73 34.78 -31.44
CA GLN A 777 16.06 35.88 -32.36
C GLN A 777 15.62 35.68 -33.82
N LYS A 778 15.20 34.48 -34.21
CA LYS A 778 14.69 34.16 -35.56
C LYS A 778 13.16 34.12 -35.67
N SER A 779 12.46 34.02 -34.52
CA SER A 779 11.00 33.91 -34.47
C SER A 779 10.32 35.15 -33.90
N ARG A 780 11.09 36.13 -33.41
CA ARG A 780 10.55 37.44 -33.03
C ARG A 780 9.86 38.10 -34.22
N HIS A 781 8.76 38.79 -33.94
CA HIS A 781 8.04 39.55 -34.95
C HIS A 781 8.75 40.86 -35.25
N GLU A 782 8.58 41.38 -36.47
CA GLU A 782 9.22 42.62 -36.90
C GLU A 782 8.85 43.81 -35.99
N ASN A 783 7.56 43.93 -35.63
CA ASN A 783 7.00 45.04 -34.87
C ASN A 783 5.99 44.59 -33.81
N GLU A 784 5.71 45.45 -32.83
CA GLU A 784 4.77 45.22 -31.72
C GLU A 784 3.34 44.85 -32.17
N THR A 785 2.87 45.41 -33.29
CA THR A 785 1.51 45.17 -33.79
C THR A 785 1.32 43.72 -34.25
N MET A 786 2.31 43.15 -34.93
CA MET A 786 2.25 41.77 -35.40
C MET A 786 2.33 40.77 -34.24
N ALA A 787 3.13 41.09 -33.20
CA ALA A 787 3.18 40.27 -32.00
C ALA A 787 1.87 40.32 -31.20
N LEU A 788 1.22 41.48 -31.13
CA LEU A 788 -0.08 41.63 -30.47
C LEU A 788 -1.17 40.79 -31.15
N ASP A 789 -1.12 40.61 -32.46
CA ASP A 789 -2.11 39.83 -33.21
C ASP A 789 -2.00 38.31 -32.98
N GLN A 790 -0.83 37.81 -32.57
CA GLN A 790 -0.62 36.38 -32.28
C GLN A 790 -0.84 36.02 -30.82
N ILE A 791 -0.86 36.99 -29.90
CA ILE A 791 -0.97 36.74 -28.45
C ILE A 791 -2.39 37.06 -27.97
N ASN A 792 -3.04 36.09 -27.34
CA ASN A 792 -4.41 36.23 -26.86
C ASN A 792 -4.53 37.17 -25.63
N GLU A 793 -3.56 37.15 -24.72
CA GLU A 793 -3.56 37.99 -23.51
C GLU A 793 -2.16 38.51 -23.13
N LEU A 794 -2.08 39.78 -22.73
CA LEU A 794 -0.84 40.45 -22.33
C LEU A 794 -1.01 41.18 -21.00
N ARG A 795 0.02 41.14 -20.14
CA ARG A 795 -0.03 41.80 -18.84
C ARG A 795 0.64 43.18 -18.83
N ASP A 796 1.77 43.30 -19.51
CA ASP A 796 2.57 44.54 -19.56
C ASP A 796 3.46 44.60 -20.80
N ASP A 797 4.13 45.75 -20.96
CA ASP A 797 5.06 46.02 -22.07
C ASP A 797 6.27 45.08 -22.07
N PHE A 798 6.72 44.62 -20.89
CA PHE A 798 7.88 43.72 -20.76
C PHE A 798 7.66 42.41 -21.50
N ALA A 799 6.47 41.80 -21.36
CA ALA A 799 6.13 40.57 -22.05
C ALA A 799 6.05 40.75 -23.58
N LEU A 800 5.54 41.90 -24.05
CA LEU A 800 5.42 42.18 -25.48
C LEU A 800 6.79 42.50 -26.13
N ARG A 801 7.62 43.30 -25.47
CA ARG A 801 8.95 43.71 -25.96
C ARG A 801 9.84 42.52 -26.28
N GLY A 802 9.80 41.47 -25.45
CA GLY A 802 10.58 40.25 -25.64
C GLY A 802 10.32 39.56 -26.98
N ARG A 803 9.12 39.73 -27.56
CA ARG A 803 8.64 39.04 -28.77
C ARG A 803 8.76 39.84 -30.06
N CYS A 804 9.23 41.09 -30.00
CA CYS A 804 9.30 41.99 -31.15
C CYS A 804 10.72 42.50 -31.36
N GLU A 805 11.21 42.61 -32.59
CA GLU A 805 12.52 43.18 -32.89
C GLU A 805 12.53 44.70 -32.63
N MET A 806 11.60 45.42 -33.25
CA MET A 806 11.34 46.84 -32.97
C MET A 806 10.19 46.99 -31.98
N PHE A 807 10.28 48.01 -31.12
CA PHE A 807 9.23 48.37 -30.16
C PHE A 807 9.17 49.89 -30.06
N ARG A 808 8.08 50.49 -30.56
CA ARG A 808 7.95 51.96 -30.64
C ARG A 808 6.75 52.48 -29.86
N VAL A 809 5.69 51.69 -29.76
CA VAL A 809 4.42 52.06 -29.13
C VAL A 809 4.17 51.20 -27.90
N ASP A 810 3.77 51.83 -26.78
CA ASP A 810 3.43 51.13 -25.54
C ASP A 810 2.04 50.49 -25.59
N LEU A 811 1.82 49.46 -24.78
CA LEU A 811 0.57 48.69 -24.75
C LEU A 811 -0.66 49.56 -24.48
N LYS A 812 -0.50 50.64 -23.70
CA LYS A 812 -1.61 51.58 -23.42
C LYS A 812 -2.05 52.34 -24.66
N SER A 813 -1.11 52.81 -25.48
CA SER A 813 -1.44 53.47 -26.76
C SER A 813 -2.02 52.46 -27.76
N MET A 814 -1.50 51.23 -27.77
CA MET A 814 -2.04 50.16 -28.62
C MET A 814 -3.45 49.72 -28.20
N ALA A 815 -3.76 49.73 -26.91
CA ALA A 815 -5.08 49.36 -26.39
C ALA A 815 -6.20 50.23 -27.00
N ALA A 816 -5.91 51.52 -27.24
CA ALA A 816 -6.85 52.42 -27.90
C ALA A 816 -7.05 52.08 -29.39
N ALA A 817 -5.96 51.75 -30.11
CA ALA A 817 -6.00 51.44 -31.54
C ALA A 817 -6.68 50.10 -31.84
N HIS A 818 -6.40 49.07 -31.03
CA HIS A 818 -6.89 47.69 -31.22
C HIS A 818 -8.12 47.35 -30.38
N ARG A 819 -8.72 48.32 -29.68
CA ARG A 819 -9.90 48.14 -28.80
C ARG A 819 -9.70 47.00 -27.80
N LEU A 820 -8.56 47.02 -27.11
CA LEU A 820 -8.28 46.05 -26.05
C LEU A 820 -9.00 46.45 -24.76
N HIS A 821 -9.45 45.44 -24.02
CA HIS A 821 -10.06 45.62 -22.72
C HIS A 821 -9.15 45.02 -21.65
N GLN A 822 -9.18 45.60 -20.45
CA GLN A 822 -8.49 45.10 -19.28
C GLN A 822 -9.45 44.28 -18.42
N GLY A 823 -9.11 43.02 -18.15
CA GLY A 823 -9.93 42.10 -17.38
C GLY A 823 -9.08 41.06 -16.65
N THR A 824 -9.74 40.16 -15.93
CA THR A 824 -9.06 39.12 -15.16
C THR A 824 -8.97 37.82 -15.97
N ASN A 825 -7.78 37.24 -16.15
CA ASN A 825 -7.61 35.93 -16.78
C ASN A 825 -7.94 34.75 -15.84
N LEU A 826 -7.88 33.50 -16.32
CA LEU A 826 -8.19 32.30 -15.51
C LEU A 826 -7.25 32.07 -14.31
N ARG A 827 -6.11 32.79 -14.28
CA ARG A 827 -5.12 32.74 -13.21
C ARG A 827 -5.27 33.86 -12.18
N GLY A 828 -6.26 34.74 -12.34
CA GLY A 828 -6.54 35.84 -11.41
C GLY A 828 -5.68 37.09 -11.63
N HIS A 829 -4.95 37.18 -12.74
CA HIS A 829 -4.15 38.36 -13.10
C HIS A 829 -4.95 39.31 -14.00
N LEU A 830 -4.71 40.62 -13.83
CA LEU A 830 -5.23 41.65 -14.74
C LEU A 830 -4.41 41.64 -16.04
N VAL A 831 -5.08 41.46 -17.17
CA VAL A 831 -4.49 41.37 -18.51
C VAL A 831 -5.29 42.21 -19.51
N TRP A 832 -4.64 42.60 -20.60
CA TRP A 832 -5.23 43.21 -21.79
C TRP A 832 -5.50 42.12 -22.83
N ALA A 833 -6.73 42.08 -23.34
CA ALA A 833 -7.13 41.15 -24.39
C ALA A 833 -8.32 41.70 -25.19
N ARG A 834 -8.64 41.05 -26.32
CA ARG A 834 -9.84 41.34 -27.11
C ARG A 834 -11.09 40.85 -26.37
N MET A 835 -12.24 41.49 -26.62
CA MET A 835 -13.51 41.13 -25.95
C MET A 835 -13.87 39.64 -26.13
N GLN A 836 -13.70 39.09 -27.33
CA GLN A 836 -13.99 37.68 -27.64
C GLN A 836 -13.22 36.71 -26.72
N HIS A 837 -11.98 37.04 -26.34
CA HIS A 837 -11.19 36.23 -25.42
C HIS A 837 -11.85 36.20 -24.04
N PHE A 838 -12.27 37.36 -23.50
CA PHE A 838 -12.96 37.40 -22.20
C PHE A 838 -14.31 36.66 -22.22
N GLN A 839 -15.03 36.65 -23.34
CA GLN A 839 -16.25 35.84 -23.50
C GLN A 839 -15.92 34.33 -23.43
N LYS A 840 -14.85 33.88 -24.09
CA LYS A 840 -14.35 32.49 -24.00
C LYS A 840 -13.98 32.16 -22.55
N LEU A 841 -13.23 33.04 -21.87
CA LEU A 841 -12.81 32.84 -20.47
C LEU A 841 -14.00 32.80 -19.50
N LEU A 842 -15.01 33.65 -19.68
CA LEU A 842 -16.21 33.67 -18.85
C LEU A 842 -17.03 32.39 -19.05
N THR A 843 -17.16 31.94 -20.31
CA THR A 843 -17.83 30.68 -20.65
C THR A 843 -17.13 29.48 -19.98
N ILE A 844 -15.79 29.42 -20.03
CA ILE A 844 -14.99 28.37 -19.37
C ILE A 844 -15.19 28.37 -17.85
N ARG A 845 -15.29 29.55 -17.22
CA ARG A 845 -15.54 29.66 -15.77
C ARG A 845 -16.89 29.06 -15.38
N ASN A 846 -17.88 29.17 -16.26
CA ASN A 846 -19.25 28.65 -16.08
C ASN A 846 -19.84 28.99 -14.70
N VAL A 847 -19.60 30.22 -14.22
CA VAL A 847 -20.16 30.74 -12.97
C VAL A 847 -21.19 31.80 -13.33
N PRO A 848 -22.47 31.65 -12.92
CA PRO A 848 -23.46 32.70 -13.15
C PRO A 848 -23.14 33.95 -12.34
N ALA A 849 -23.59 35.09 -12.82
CA ALA A 849 -23.52 36.33 -12.06
C ALA A 849 -24.43 36.23 -10.81
N PRO A 850 -24.03 36.80 -9.67
CA PRO A 850 -24.92 36.92 -8.51
C PRO A 850 -26.20 37.69 -8.88
N GLU A 851 -27.37 37.20 -8.47
CA GLU A 851 -28.66 37.85 -8.78
C GLU A 851 -28.73 39.30 -8.29
N GLU A 852 -28.09 39.59 -7.15
CA GLU A 852 -27.99 40.93 -6.56
C GLU A 852 -27.21 41.93 -7.43
N ASP A 853 -26.35 41.45 -8.33
CA ASP A 853 -25.47 42.28 -9.16
C ASP A 853 -25.97 42.45 -10.62
N GLU A 854 -27.09 41.83 -11.01
CA GLU A 854 -27.57 41.86 -12.40
C GLU A 854 -27.96 43.27 -12.87
N ASP A 855 -28.48 44.12 -11.96
CA ASP A 855 -28.78 45.54 -12.25
C ASP A 855 -27.53 46.33 -12.67
N ILE A 856 -26.38 45.98 -12.07
CA ILE A 856 -25.08 46.59 -12.40
C ILE A 856 -24.64 46.14 -13.80
N LEU A 857 -24.77 44.84 -14.08
CA LEU A 857 -24.41 44.27 -15.38
C LEU A 857 -25.30 44.82 -16.50
N GLN A 858 -26.62 44.97 -16.27
CA GLN A 858 -27.53 45.58 -17.25
C GLN A 858 -27.16 47.03 -17.54
N PHE A 859 -26.81 47.82 -16.51
CA PHE A 859 -26.35 49.20 -16.73
C PHE A 859 -25.11 49.25 -17.63
N PHE A 860 -24.10 48.41 -17.37
CA PHE A 860 -22.86 48.38 -18.16
C PHE A 860 -22.95 47.62 -19.50
N ARG A 861 -24.11 47.04 -19.83
CA ARG A 861 -24.44 46.60 -21.20
C ARG A 861 -24.76 47.81 -22.10
N GLU A 862 -25.47 48.81 -21.56
CA GLU A 862 -25.97 49.96 -22.30
C GLU A 862 -25.08 51.21 -22.16
N HIS A 863 -24.45 51.40 -21.00
CA HIS A 863 -23.67 52.60 -20.65
C HIS A 863 -22.25 52.22 -20.22
N HIS A 864 -21.22 52.91 -20.73
CA HIS A 864 -19.82 52.59 -20.42
C HIS A 864 -19.18 53.46 -19.32
N ASP A 865 -19.84 54.55 -18.92
CA ASP A 865 -19.25 55.55 -18.02
C ASP A 865 -19.59 55.28 -16.54
N PRO A 866 -18.58 55.03 -15.66
CA PRO A 866 -18.81 54.82 -14.24
C PRO A 866 -19.32 56.07 -13.50
N VAL A 867 -19.10 57.28 -14.03
CA VAL A 867 -19.54 58.53 -13.38
C VAL A 867 -21.06 58.61 -13.36
N ILE A 868 -21.71 58.26 -14.47
CA ILE A 868 -23.17 58.24 -14.60
C ILE A 868 -23.79 57.26 -13.59
N PHE A 869 -23.17 56.09 -13.40
CA PHE A 869 -23.62 55.11 -12.41
C PHE A 869 -23.50 55.66 -10.97
N MET A 870 -22.36 56.27 -10.64
CA MET A 870 -22.13 56.85 -9.31
C MET A 870 -23.09 58.00 -9.00
N GLU A 871 -23.40 58.85 -9.98
CA GLU A 871 -24.36 59.95 -9.84
C GLU A 871 -25.79 59.43 -9.65
N ARG A 872 -26.21 58.44 -10.45
CA ARG A 872 -27.55 57.83 -10.38
C ARG A 872 -27.87 57.23 -9.01
N TYR A 873 -26.87 56.65 -8.34
CA TYR A 873 -27.01 55.98 -7.04
C TYR A 873 -26.40 56.79 -5.88
N ALA A 874 -26.01 58.05 -6.09
CA ALA A 874 -25.40 58.93 -5.10
C ALA A 874 -24.25 58.27 -4.31
N MET A 875 -23.39 57.51 -5.00
CA MET A 875 -22.41 56.60 -4.39
C MET A 875 -21.00 57.18 -4.36
N ARG A 876 -20.22 56.86 -3.33
CA ARG A 876 -18.80 57.27 -3.26
C ARG A 876 -17.92 56.31 -4.07
N ARG A 877 -16.80 56.80 -4.62
CA ARG A 877 -15.84 55.99 -5.40
C ARG A 877 -15.31 54.77 -4.65
N ALA A 878 -15.24 54.82 -3.32
CA ALA A 878 -14.82 53.69 -2.49
C ALA A 878 -15.89 52.59 -2.41
N GLU A 879 -17.17 52.96 -2.33
CA GLU A 879 -18.32 52.04 -2.33
C GLU A 879 -18.47 51.41 -3.72
N PHE A 880 -18.37 52.21 -4.78
CA PHE A 880 -18.38 51.73 -6.16
C PHE A 880 -17.29 50.67 -6.42
N ARG A 881 -16.05 50.88 -5.93
CA ARG A 881 -14.99 49.87 -6.06
C ARG A 881 -15.30 48.57 -5.33
N LYS A 882 -16.02 48.61 -4.20
CA LYS A 882 -16.40 47.40 -3.46
C LYS A 882 -17.41 46.56 -4.24
N LEU A 883 -18.32 47.19 -4.99
CA LEU A 883 -19.28 46.51 -5.86
C LEU A 883 -18.65 45.97 -7.14
N ILE A 884 -17.79 46.76 -7.80
CA ILE A 884 -17.23 46.39 -9.10
C ILE A 884 -16.05 45.41 -9.00
N SER A 885 -15.23 45.50 -7.95
CA SER A 885 -14.04 44.64 -7.85
C SER A 885 -14.36 43.13 -7.89
N PRO A 886 -15.43 42.61 -7.25
CA PRO A 886 -15.88 41.23 -7.42
C PRO A 886 -16.29 40.88 -8.86
N LEU A 887 -17.00 41.78 -9.56
CA LEU A 887 -17.46 41.57 -10.94
C LEU A 887 -16.30 41.53 -11.95
N VAL A 888 -15.29 42.38 -11.76
CA VAL A 888 -14.06 42.36 -12.57
C VAL A 888 -13.22 41.11 -12.30
N ARG A 889 -13.15 40.65 -11.04
CA ARG A 889 -12.44 39.41 -10.68
C ARG A 889 -13.14 38.17 -11.23
N SER A 890 -14.48 38.12 -11.17
CA SER A 890 -15.29 37.03 -11.71
C SER A 890 -15.35 37.04 -13.24
N GLY A 891 -15.00 38.16 -13.88
CA GLY A 891 -14.88 38.31 -15.35
C GLY A 891 -16.16 38.75 -16.05
N HIS A 892 -17.23 38.99 -15.30
CA HIS A 892 -18.50 39.51 -15.82
C HIS A 892 -18.37 40.97 -16.30
N LEU A 893 -17.34 41.68 -15.85
CA LEU A 893 -17.07 43.06 -16.22
C LEU A 893 -15.61 43.24 -16.64
N VAL A 894 -15.39 43.99 -17.73
CA VAL A 894 -14.06 44.40 -18.19
C VAL A 894 -13.96 45.91 -18.27
N GLN A 895 -12.74 46.43 -18.12
CA GLN A 895 -12.46 47.85 -18.21
C GLN A 895 -11.97 48.22 -19.60
N ASP A 896 -12.48 49.30 -20.18
CA ASP A 896 -12.04 49.85 -21.45
C ASP A 896 -10.77 50.70 -21.30
N TYR A 897 -10.05 50.97 -22.39
CA TYR A 897 -8.82 51.78 -22.38
C TYR A 897 -9.06 53.22 -21.87
N ARG A 898 -10.29 53.75 -21.98
CA ARG A 898 -10.71 55.05 -21.44
C ARG A 898 -11.08 55.01 -19.95
N GLY A 899 -10.99 53.85 -19.32
CA GLY A 899 -11.37 53.64 -17.92
C GLY A 899 -12.86 53.40 -17.68
N GLY A 900 -13.66 53.28 -18.74
CA GLY A 900 -15.06 52.84 -18.68
C GLY A 900 -15.20 51.34 -18.42
N PHE A 901 -16.41 50.85 -18.14
CA PHE A 901 -16.66 49.42 -17.92
C PHE A 901 -17.65 48.86 -18.95
N LYS A 902 -17.51 47.58 -19.25
CA LYS A 902 -18.39 46.87 -20.18
C LYS A 902 -18.68 45.46 -19.67
N THR A 903 -19.94 45.06 -19.79
CA THR A 903 -20.41 43.72 -19.42
C THR A 903 -19.93 42.68 -20.45
N VAL A 904 -19.46 41.54 -19.96
CA VAL A 904 -19.08 40.37 -20.76
C VAL A 904 -20.21 39.34 -20.68
N GLU A 905 -20.67 38.86 -21.83
CA GLU A 905 -21.65 37.78 -21.90
C GLU A 905 -20.99 36.47 -22.35
N PRO A 906 -21.40 35.31 -21.80
CA PRO A 906 -20.92 34.02 -22.27
C PRO A 906 -21.34 33.78 -23.73
N MET A 907 -20.63 32.91 -24.41
CA MET A 907 -20.97 32.50 -25.77
C MET A 907 -22.30 31.71 -25.76
N ARG A 908 -23.20 32.03 -26.69
CA ARG A 908 -24.52 31.38 -26.83
C ARG A 908 -24.41 30.19 -27.80
N ASP A 909 -25.17 29.13 -27.55
CA ASP A 909 -25.29 27.94 -28.42
C ASP A 909 -23.99 27.13 -28.63
N SER A 910 -23.13 27.07 -27.63
CA SER A 910 -21.85 26.34 -27.67
C SER A 910 -21.74 25.28 -26.57
N ASP A 911 -21.20 24.09 -26.88
CA ASP A 911 -20.91 23.08 -25.86
C ASP A 911 -19.73 23.55 -24.98
N LEU A 912 -19.94 23.58 -23.67
CA LEU A 912 -18.93 23.96 -22.68
C LEU A 912 -17.70 23.05 -22.76
N TRP A 913 -17.92 21.74 -22.97
CA TRP A 913 -16.83 20.78 -23.05
C TRP A 913 -15.97 21.04 -24.28
N GLU A 914 -16.56 21.30 -25.44
CA GLU A 914 -15.82 21.66 -26.66
C GLU A 914 -14.96 22.90 -26.46
N ILE A 915 -15.51 23.97 -25.86
CA ILE A 915 -14.73 25.20 -25.58
C ILE A 915 -13.58 24.93 -24.61
N LYS A 916 -13.82 24.14 -23.55
CA LYS A 916 -12.79 23.76 -22.57
C LYS A 916 -11.69 22.92 -23.21
N ARG A 917 -12.07 21.91 -24.00
CA ARG A 917 -11.17 21.05 -24.77
C ARG A 917 -10.32 21.88 -25.71
N ASP A 918 -10.95 22.69 -26.56
CA ASP A 918 -10.24 23.51 -27.55
C ASP A 918 -9.30 24.53 -26.88
N TYR A 919 -9.69 25.10 -25.74
CA TYR A 919 -8.81 25.97 -24.96
C TYR A 919 -7.56 25.23 -24.43
N LEU A 920 -7.71 24.01 -23.91
CA LEU A 920 -6.58 23.19 -23.46
C LEU A 920 -5.71 22.75 -24.65
N ARG A 921 -6.32 22.41 -25.78
CA ARG A 921 -5.60 22.06 -27.02
C ARG A 921 -4.76 23.25 -27.51
N ASP A 922 -5.36 24.43 -27.59
CA ASP A 922 -4.66 25.68 -27.95
C ASP A 922 -3.52 26.00 -26.97
N LEU A 923 -3.73 25.75 -25.67
CA LEU A 923 -2.75 26.05 -24.64
C LEU A 923 -1.49 25.17 -24.74
N VAL A 924 -1.66 23.88 -25.04
CA VAL A 924 -0.55 22.90 -25.04
C VAL A 924 0.19 22.86 -26.37
N LYS A 925 -0.45 23.25 -27.48
CA LYS A 925 0.07 23.12 -28.85
C LYS A 925 1.51 23.62 -29.05
N ASP A 926 1.87 24.73 -28.42
CA ASP A 926 3.16 25.40 -28.61
C ASP A 926 4.24 24.98 -27.60
N TYR A 927 3.91 24.09 -26.66
CA TYR A 927 4.85 23.57 -25.66
C TYR A 927 5.50 22.27 -26.16
N PRO A 928 6.82 22.22 -26.33
CA PRO A 928 7.52 21.01 -26.81
C PRO A 928 7.49 19.87 -25.80
N VAL A 929 7.60 20.19 -24.52
CA VAL A 929 7.46 19.26 -23.39
C VAL A 929 6.70 19.95 -22.27
N ILE A 930 5.78 19.24 -21.62
CA ILE A 930 4.97 19.78 -20.53
C ILE A 930 4.55 18.67 -19.54
N THR A 931 4.54 18.99 -18.24
CA THR A 931 4.03 18.11 -17.18
C THR A 931 2.59 18.46 -16.79
N LEU A 932 1.87 17.53 -16.14
CA LEU A 932 0.48 17.75 -15.71
C LEU A 932 0.40 18.98 -14.79
N LYS A 933 1.33 19.07 -13.84
CA LYS A 933 1.45 20.20 -12.90
C LYS A 933 1.71 21.54 -13.61
N GLN A 934 2.41 21.53 -14.74
CA GLN A 934 2.61 22.74 -15.55
C GLN A 934 1.33 23.11 -16.30
N VAL A 935 0.63 22.15 -16.92
CA VAL A 935 -0.67 22.41 -17.57
C VAL A 935 -1.67 22.96 -16.56
N GLU A 936 -1.78 22.36 -15.37
CA GLU A 936 -2.67 22.86 -14.30
C GLU A 936 -2.37 24.32 -13.93
N ARG A 937 -1.10 24.73 -13.86
CA ARG A 937 -0.70 26.11 -13.54
C ARG A 937 -0.98 27.07 -14.69
N LEU A 938 -0.86 26.60 -15.93
CA LEU A 938 -1.09 27.39 -17.14
C LEU A 938 -2.60 27.57 -17.39
N ALA A 939 -3.38 26.50 -17.32
CA ALA A 939 -4.83 26.50 -17.57
C ALA A 939 -5.61 27.29 -16.50
N GLY A 940 -5.12 27.27 -15.25
CA GLY A 940 -5.72 28.00 -14.13
C GLY A 940 -6.72 27.17 -13.33
N THR A 941 -7.45 27.84 -12.43
CA THR A 941 -8.35 27.18 -11.47
C THR A 941 -9.61 26.50 -12.03
N PRO A 942 -10.17 26.87 -13.20
CA PRO A 942 -11.40 26.25 -13.70
C PRO A 942 -11.30 24.81 -14.17
N PHE A 943 -10.07 24.31 -14.36
CA PHE A 943 -9.82 22.98 -14.87
C PHE A 943 -9.41 22.05 -13.73
N SER A 944 -10.06 20.89 -13.67
CA SER A 944 -9.63 19.78 -12.84
C SER A 944 -8.48 19.02 -13.50
N ALA A 945 -7.69 18.31 -12.70
CA ALA A 945 -6.61 17.47 -13.22
C ALA A 945 -7.14 16.31 -14.08
N GLU A 946 -8.35 15.84 -13.79
CA GLU A 946 -9.08 14.80 -14.55
C GLU A 946 -9.41 15.31 -15.96
N GLU A 947 -10.11 16.45 -16.08
CA GLU A 947 -10.43 17.07 -17.37
C GLU A 947 -9.16 17.34 -18.21
N ILE A 948 -8.08 17.82 -17.57
CA ILE A 948 -6.80 18.03 -18.26
C ILE A 948 -6.25 16.68 -18.76
N SER A 949 -6.21 15.67 -17.91
CA SER A 949 -5.69 14.35 -18.28
C SER A 949 -6.48 13.70 -19.40
N ASP A 950 -7.81 13.88 -19.44
CA ASP A 950 -8.65 13.34 -20.51
C ASP A 950 -8.33 13.99 -21.85
N VAL A 951 -8.19 15.32 -21.91
CA VAL A 951 -7.78 16.02 -23.14
C VAL A 951 -6.36 15.64 -23.56
N MET A 952 -5.44 15.45 -22.60
CA MET A 952 -4.08 15.00 -22.91
C MET A 952 -4.06 13.56 -23.44
N ARG A 953 -4.95 12.69 -22.98
CA ARG A 953 -5.11 11.32 -23.52
C ARG A 953 -5.67 11.32 -24.93
N GLU A 954 -6.63 12.19 -25.25
CA GLU A 954 -7.07 12.35 -26.64
C GLU A 954 -5.89 12.70 -27.57
N PHE A 955 -4.96 13.56 -27.11
CA PHE A 955 -3.74 13.85 -27.88
C PHE A 955 -2.75 12.68 -27.96
N GLU A 956 -2.72 11.79 -26.96
CA GLU A 956 -1.94 10.54 -27.01
C GLU A 956 -2.56 9.56 -28.02
N GLU A 957 -3.90 9.44 -28.04
CA GLU A 957 -4.66 8.59 -28.98
C GLU A 957 -4.58 9.10 -30.42
N ASP A 958 -4.58 10.43 -30.61
CA ASP A 958 -4.37 11.11 -31.90
C ASP A 958 -2.88 11.08 -32.36
N GLU A 959 -2.00 10.35 -31.65
CA GLU A 959 -0.53 10.24 -31.86
C GLU A 959 0.21 11.59 -31.91
N THR A 960 -0.42 12.67 -31.46
CA THR A 960 0.14 14.04 -31.50
C THR A 960 1.11 14.28 -30.34
N LEU A 961 0.85 13.65 -29.19
CA LEU A 961 1.70 13.72 -28.00
C LEU A 961 2.23 12.34 -27.62
N ILE A 962 3.53 12.31 -27.29
CA ILE A 962 4.16 11.17 -26.63
C ILE A 962 4.23 11.45 -25.13
N LYS A 963 3.97 10.41 -24.32
CA LYS A 963 4.07 10.48 -22.86
C LYS A 963 5.28 9.72 -22.38
N GLY A 964 6.02 10.23 -21.40
CA GLY A 964 7.06 9.49 -20.70
C GLY A 964 8.18 10.36 -20.14
N PHE A 965 9.40 9.82 -20.09
CA PHE A 965 10.58 10.51 -19.59
C PHE A 965 11.33 11.17 -20.75
N LEU A 966 11.06 12.46 -20.96
CA LEU A 966 11.51 13.22 -22.13
C LEU A 966 12.60 14.25 -21.83
N VAL A 967 12.97 14.41 -20.56
CA VAL A 967 13.92 15.45 -20.11
C VAL A 967 15.02 14.84 -19.26
N ASP A 968 16.27 15.17 -19.58
CA ASP A 968 17.43 14.76 -18.78
C ASP A 968 17.27 15.18 -17.30
N ASP A 969 17.64 14.26 -16.40
CA ASP A 969 17.62 14.42 -14.94
C ASP A 969 16.24 14.78 -14.34
N MET A 970 15.17 14.71 -15.13
CA MET A 970 13.81 14.93 -14.66
C MET A 970 13.11 13.59 -14.40
N HIS A 971 12.64 13.41 -13.17
CA HIS A 971 11.94 12.20 -12.74
C HIS A 971 10.42 12.38 -12.75
N ASP A 972 9.92 13.32 -13.56
CA ASP A 972 8.49 13.60 -13.73
C ASP A 972 8.04 13.08 -15.10
N VAL A 973 6.86 12.47 -15.16
CA VAL A 973 6.24 12.09 -16.44
C VAL A 973 5.81 13.35 -17.19
N CYS A 974 6.25 13.44 -18.44
CA CYS A 974 5.99 14.56 -19.33
C CYS A 974 5.20 14.10 -20.56
N TRP A 975 4.42 15.01 -21.13
CA TRP A 975 3.96 14.93 -22.51
C TRP A 975 4.88 15.76 -23.38
N GLY A 976 5.22 15.26 -24.56
CA GLY A 976 5.98 16.01 -25.55
C GLY A 976 5.47 15.82 -26.96
N ARG A 977 5.71 16.81 -27.81
CA ARG A 977 5.39 16.74 -29.23
C ARG A 977 6.63 16.31 -30.00
N LEU A 978 6.57 15.15 -30.66
CA LEU A 978 7.70 14.61 -31.40
C LEU A 978 8.18 15.60 -32.49
N ASP A 979 7.25 16.20 -33.25
CA ASP A 979 7.59 17.18 -34.30
C ASP A 979 8.45 18.34 -33.76
N LEU A 980 8.05 18.92 -32.63
CA LEU A 980 8.72 20.07 -32.03
C LEU A 980 10.07 19.69 -31.40
N LEU A 981 10.19 18.44 -30.97
CA LEU A 981 11.41 17.87 -30.42
C LEU A 981 12.41 17.55 -31.53
N ASP A 982 11.98 17.03 -32.67
CA ASP A 982 12.86 16.76 -33.81
C ASP A 982 13.38 18.06 -34.44
N GLU A 983 12.52 19.06 -34.61
CA GLU A 983 12.89 20.40 -35.11
C GLU A 983 13.96 21.08 -34.25
N SER A 984 13.94 20.84 -32.93
CA SER A 984 14.84 21.49 -31.98
C SER A 984 16.32 21.25 -32.24
N SER A 985 16.66 20.11 -32.85
CA SER A 985 18.03 19.74 -33.23
C SER A 985 18.60 20.65 -34.34
N SER A 986 17.72 21.17 -35.21
CA SER A 986 18.07 22.04 -36.33
C SER A 986 18.15 23.53 -35.95
N LEU A 987 17.59 23.90 -34.79
CA LEU A 987 17.52 25.29 -34.35
C LEU A 987 18.88 25.81 -33.87
N SER A 988 19.22 27.02 -34.30
CA SER A 988 20.39 27.75 -33.80
C SER A 988 20.24 28.09 -32.32
N ARG A 989 21.36 28.32 -31.64
CA ARG A 989 21.37 28.77 -30.24
C ARG A 989 20.60 30.09 -30.06
N SER A 990 19.78 30.17 -29.01
CA SER A 990 19.04 31.36 -28.62
C SER A 990 19.95 32.40 -27.94
N ARG A 991 19.53 33.66 -28.01
CA ARG A 991 20.11 34.76 -27.24
C ARG A 991 19.85 34.58 -25.75
N ASP A 992 20.73 35.15 -24.93
CA ASP A 992 20.47 35.27 -23.50
C ASP A 992 19.32 36.26 -23.27
N LEU A 993 18.44 35.96 -22.31
CA LEU A 993 17.23 36.74 -22.09
C LEU A 993 16.77 36.68 -20.62
N VAL A 994 15.87 37.59 -20.25
CA VAL A 994 15.20 37.60 -18.95
C VAL A 994 13.70 37.44 -19.16
N ILE A 995 13.10 36.44 -18.51
CA ILE A 995 11.65 36.25 -18.49
C ILE A 995 11.08 37.01 -17.28
N PRO A 996 10.26 38.06 -17.49
CA PRO A 996 9.65 38.80 -16.40
C PRO A 996 8.52 38.01 -15.74
N PRO A 997 8.16 38.33 -14.47
CA PRO A 997 7.06 37.66 -13.77
C PRO A 997 5.67 37.96 -14.37
N SER A 998 5.60 38.87 -15.33
CA SER A 998 4.40 39.19 -16.10
C SER A 998 4.22 38.30 -17.33
N ASP A 999 5.26 37.60 -17.79
CA ASP A 999 5.22 36.75 -18.97
C ASP A 999 4.43 35.46 -18.70
N PRO A 1000 3.59 34.98 -19.65
CA PRO A 1000 2.89 33.71 -19.52
C PRO A 1000 3.80 32.51 -19.24
N LEU A 1001 5.03 32.48 -19.78
CA LEU A 1001 5.98 31.38 -19.59
C LEU A 1001 6.49 31.24 -18.15
N ILE A 1002 6.33 32.26 -17.30
CA ILE A 1002 6.77 32.17 -15.91
C ILE A 1002 6.06 31.04 -15.15
N HIS A 1003 4.83 30.72 -15.55
CA HIS A 1003 4.04 29.64 -14.95
C HIS A 1003 4.60 28.25 -15.29
N TYR A 1004 5.16 28.08 -16.49
CA TYR A 1004 5.88 26.88 -16.92
C TYR A 1004 7.15 26.66 -16.08
N TYR A 1005 7.92 27.72 -15.81
CA TYR A 1005 9.13 27.67 -14.97
C TYR A 1005 8.87 27.77 -13.46
N GLY A 1006 7.61 27.71 -13.02
CA GLY A 1006 7.25 27.94 -11.61
C GLY A 1006 7.82 26.93 -10.62
N SER A 1007 8.08 25.67 -11.03
CA SER A 1007 8.75 24.65 -10.20
C SER A 1007 10.22 25.02 -10.01
N ILE A 1008 10.93 25.26 -11.12
CA ILE A 1008 12.34 25.66 -11.14
C ILE A 1008 12.56 26.93 -10.30
N LEU A 1009 11.68 27.92 -10.41
CA LEU A 1009 11.76 29.15 -9.61
C LEU A 1009 11.72 28.89 -8.09
N ARG A 1010 10.89 27.94 -7.65
CA ARG A 1010 10.77 27.59 -6.23
C ARG A 1010 11.88 26.66 -5.76
N GLU A 1011 12.19 25.63 -6.53
CA GLU A 1011 13.14 24.58 -6.18
C GLU A 1011 14.59 25.07 -6.26
N LYS A 1012 14.96 25.74 -7.36
CA LYS A 1012 16.33 26.20 -7.60
C LYS A 1012 16.61 27.56 -6.94
N PHE A 1013 15.64 28.48 -6.95
CA PHE A 1013 15.88 29.87 -6.53
C PHE A 1013 15.05 30.32 -5.30
N GLY A 1014 14.15 29.49 -4.77
CA GLY A 1014 13.35 29.83 -3.59
C GLY A 1014 12.30 30.93 -3.80
N PHE A 1015 12.04 31.35 -5.05
CA PHE A 1015 11.09 32.41 -5.37
C PHE A 1015 9.75 31.88 -5.88
N GLY A 1016 8.65 32.46 -5.41
CA GLY A 1016 7.32 32.19 -5.97
C GLY A 1016 7.02 32.97 -7.25
N SER A 1017 7.58 34.17 -7.41
CA SER A 1017 7.45 35.06 -8.56
C SER A 1017 8.67 35.98 -8.58
N ALA A 1018 9.43 35.96 -9.67
CA ALA A 1018 10.66 36.73 -9.87
C ALA A 1018 10.96 36.86 -11.37
N TYR A 1019 11.90 37.72 -11.73
CA TYR A 1019 12.51 37.76 -13.05
C TYR A 1019 13.50 36.61 -13.17
N LEU A 1020 13.40 35.79 -14.21
CA LEU A 1020 14.24 34.62 -14.43
C LEU A 1020 15.26 34.89 -15.53
N VAL A 1021 16.55 34.74 -15.23
CA VAL A 1021 17.66 35.05 -16.12
C VAL A 1021 18.18 33.79 -16.79
N PHE A 1022 18.20 33.78 -18.12
CA PHE A 1022 18.68 32.68 -18.93
C PHE A 1022 20.02 33.02 -19.59
N HIS A 1023 20.98 32.10 -19.46
CA HIS A 1023 22.23 32.11 -20.22
C HIS A 1023 22.40 30.75 -20.86
N ARG A 1024 22.71 30.69 -22.16
CA ARG A 1024 22.84 29.40 -22.90
C ARG A 1024 21.62 28.49 -22.68
N GLU A 1025 20.41 29.05 -22.82
CA GLU A 1025 19.15 28.34 -22.63
C GLU A 1025 18.92 27.77 -21.22
N GLU A 1026 19.80 28.05 -20.26
CA GLU A 1026 19.69 27.57 -18.87
C GLU A 1026 19.35 28.69 -17.90
N PRO A 1027 18.46 28.45 -16.93
CA PRO A 1027 18.18 29.40 -15.88
C PRO A 1027 19.35 29.46 -14.90
N ILE A 1028 20.07 30.58 -14.88
CA ILE A 1028 21.27 30.78 -14.05
C ILE A 1028 21.03 31.65 -12.82
N ALA A 1029 20.03 32.54 -12.87
CA ALA A 1029 19.69 33.42 -11.75
C ALA A 1029 18.22 33.82 -11.77
N ALA A 1030 17.71 34.25 -10.62
CA ALA A 1030 16.41 34.88 -10.49
C ALA A 1030 16.50 36.08 -9.54
N PHE A 1031 15.75 37.16 -9.84
CA PHE A 1031 15.76 38.37 -9.02
C PHE A 1031 14.38 38.99 -8.88
N LYS A 1032 14.14 39.67 -7.75
CA LYS A 1032 12.95 40.49 -7.55
C LYS A 1032 13.31 41.96 -7.73
N ALA A 1033 12.46 42.66 -8.46
CA ALA A 1033 12.60 44.08 -8.66
C ALA A 1033 11.26 44.81 -8.55
N ASN A 1034 11.34 46.06 -8.11
CA ASN A 1034 10.23 47.00 -8.16
C ASN A 1034 10.51 48.05 -9.23
N THR A 1035 9.61 48.16 -10.20
CA THR A 1035 9.69 49.17 -11.25
C THR A 1035 8.95 50.43 -10.79
N ARG A 1036 9.66 51.53 -10.60
CA ARG A 1036 9.08 52.86 -10.29
C ARG A 1036 9.89 53.94 -11.02
N GLU A 1037 9.19 54.94 -11.57
CA GLU A 1037 9.81 56.13 -12.20
C GLU A 1037 10.81 55.77 -13.32
N GLY A 1038 10.54 54.73 -14.10
CA GLY A 1038 11.45 54.29 -15.18
C GLY A 1038 12.75 53.65 -14.69
N VAL A 1039 12.80 53.17 -13.45
CA VAL A 1039 13.98 52.51 -12.86
C VAL A 1039 13.59 51.14 -12.31
N ILE A 1040 14.41 50.12 -12.59
CA ILE A 1040 14.26 48.76 -12.05
C ILE A 1040 15.09 48.67 -10.76
N ARG A 1041 14.42 48.70 -9.59
CA ARG A 1041 15.08 48.61 -8.28
C ARG A 1041 15.14 47.16 -7.79
N ILE A 1042 16.33 46.57 -7.77
CA ILE A 1042 16.53 45.18 -7.34
C ILE A 1042 16.44 45.10 -5.82
N THR A 1043 15.53 44.24 -5.33
CA THR A 1043 15.32 44.01 -3.89
C THR A 1043 15.94 42.70 -3.41
N ASP A 1044 15.96 41.68 -4.27
CA ASP A 1044 16.40 40.33 -3.93
C ASP A 1044 17.02 39.65 -5.16
N PHE A 1045 18.03 38.80 -4.97
CA PHE A 1045 18.77 38.13 -6.05
C PHE A 1045 19.30 36.79 -5.54
N VAL A 1046 19.07 35.74 -6.32
CA VAL A 1046 19.62 34.40 -6.10
C VAL A 1046 20.13 33.90 -7.44
N GLY A 1047 21.39 33.51 -7.53
CA GLY A 1047 21.98 33.02 -8.78
C GLY A 1047 23.17 32.12 -8.52
N ASP A 1048 23.62 31.45 -9.58
CA ASP A 1048 24.82 30.63 -9.55
C ASP A 1048 26.07 31.50 -9.27
N SER A 1049 26.94 31.03 -8.38
CA SER A 1049 28.11 31.79 -7.93
C SER A 1049 29.18 31.88 -9.01
N GLU A 1050 29.29 30.85 -9.87
CA GLU A 1050 30.27 30.81 -10.95
C GLU A 1050 29.85 31.67 -12.16
N LEU A 1051 28.54 31.87 -12.36
CA LEU A 1051 27.95 32.61 -13.49
C LEU A 1051 27.34 33.96 -13.09
N GLU A 1052 27.72 34.49 -11.93
CA GLU A 1052 27.20 35.76 -11.38
C GLU A 1052 27.48 36.94 -12.33
N LYS A 1053 28.65 36.91 -13.01
CA LYS A 1053 29.06 37.94 -13.98
C LYS A 1053 28.21 37.92 -15.24
N GLU A 1054 27.93 36.72 -15.78
CA GLU A 1054 27.05 36.50 -16.92
C GLU A 1054 25.63 36.91 -16.57
N ALA A 1055 25.12 36.54 -15.39
CA ALA A 1055 23.80 36.95 -14.92
C ALA A 1055 23.67 38.48 -14.89
N LEU A 1056 24.67 39.19 -14.35
CA LEU A 1056 24.69 40.65 -14.32
C LEU A 1056 24.77 41.29 -15.71
N ARG A 1057 25.48 40.66 -16.67
CA ARG A 1057 25.49 41.11 -18.07
C ARG A 1057 24.10 41.03 -18.66
N VAL A 1058 23.44 39.88 -18.56
CA VAL A 1058 22.10 39.66 -19.12
C VAL A 1058 21.06 40.58 -18.48
N MET A 1059 21.17 40.83 -17.16
CA MET A 1059 20.32 41.81 -16.48
C MET A 1059 20.52 43.24 -16.98
N LYS A 1060 21.77 43.65 -17.28
CA LYS A 1060 22.07 44.97 -17.84
C LYS A 1060 21.54 45.10 -19.27
N GLU A 1061 21.69 44.06 -20.08
CA GLU A 1061 21.12 44.00 -21.43
C GLU A 1061 19.59 44.14 -21.39
N PHE A 1062 18.93 43.38 -20.51
CA PHE A 1062 17.48 43.52 -20.30
C PHE A 1062 17.06 44.93 -19.88
N ALA A 1063 17.80 45.55 -18.95
CA ALA A 1063 17.54 46.92 -18.50
C ALA A 1063 17.73 47.95 -19.63
N TRP A 1064 18.72 47.73 -20.50
CA TRP A 1064 18.98 48.56 -21.67
C TRP A 1064 17.87 48.40 -22.73
N GLU A 1065 17.39 47.17 -22.99
CA GLU A 1065 16.30 46.91 -23.94
C GLU A 1065 14.97 47.60 -23.61
N HIS A 1066 14.79 48.00 -22.34
CA HIS A 1066 13.59 48.63 -21.82
C HIS A 1066 13.79 50.11 -21.46
N ASP A 1067 14.96 50.69 -21.74
CA ASP A 1067 15.33 52.06 -21.35
C ASP A 1067 15.15 52.35 -19.85
N MET A 1068 15.36 51.34 -18.98
CA MET A 1068 15.19 51.46 -17.53
C MET A 1068 16.46 51.03 -16.78
N PRO A 1069 17.25 51.95 -16.21
CA PRO A 1069 18.49 51.58 -15.53
C PRO A 1069 18.24 50.76 -14.24
N LEU A 1070 19.15 49.82 -13.96
CA LEU A 1070 19.18 49.05 -12.71
C LEU A 1070 19.71 49.90 -11.56
N LYS A 1071 19.00 49.94 -10.43
CA LYS A 1071 19.46 50.60 -9.19
C LYS A 1071 19.15 49.75 -7.95
N GLY A 1072 19.81 50.04 -6.83
CA GLY A 1072 19.50 49.45 -5.52
C GLY A 1072 20.75 49.03 -4.74
N LYS A 1073 20.65 49.01 -3.41
CA LYS A 1073 21.78 48.65 -2.52
C LYS A 1073 22.35 47.26 -2.81
N LEU A 1074 21.47 46.31 -3.15
CA LEU A 1074 21.89 44.95 -3.50
C LEU A 1074 22.61 44.92 -4.85
N TYR A 1075 22.10 45.64 -5.86
CA TYR A 1075 22.74 45.77 -7.16
C TYR A 1075 24.13 46.42 -7.08
N GLU A 1076 24.31 47.46 -6.27
CA GLU A 1076 25.61 48.09 -6.06
C GLU A 1076 26.62 47.12 -5.43
N ARG A 1077 26.18 46.28 -4.49
CA ARG A 1077 27.02 45.21 -3.92
C ARG A 1077 27.39 44.16 -4.97
N LEU A 1078 26.43 43.72 -5.78
CA LEU A 1078 26.65 42.74 -6.86
C LEU A 1078 27.57 43.32 -7.95
N ARG A 1079 27.48 44.62 -8.25
CA ARG A 1079 28.34 45.30 -9.22
C ARG A 1079 29.78 45.48 -8.72
N ASN A 1080 29.98 45.60 -7.41
CA ASN A 1080 31.29 45.80 -6.80
C ASN A 1080 32.07 44.49 -6.62
N ARG A 1081 31.37 43.37 -6.50
CA ARG A 1081 31.93 42.01 -6.58
C ARG A 1081 32.22 41.67 -8.04
#